data_AF-A0A550BV50-F1
#
_entry.id   AF-A0A550BV50-F1
#
_cell.length_a   1.000
_cell.length_b   1.000
_cell.length_c   1.000
_cell.angle_alpha   90.00
_cell.angle_beta   90.00
_cell.angle_gamma   90.00
#
_symmetry.space_group_name_H-M   'P 1'
#
loop_
_entity.id
_entity.type
_entity.pdbx_description
1 polymer ?
#
loop_
_entity_poly.entity_id
_entity_poly.type
_entity_poly.pdbx_seq_one_letter_code
_entity_poly.pdbx_strand_id
1 'polypeptide(L)'
;MTTAGEKQYYVVALVDALMENLPADWRVGMLYDIACQIHLSAVKHGLFSKYIDRLQFAVSVFHAFGHDWPCQLIYHPRKCVGFGLTDGEGCERFWYSISKLIPYLRVAGFHLRQYTLNGQIAFATHEAVANVGAWFARKATNLDHKRAEAQALLMEAGTAAADSEFLRKHLEQSRDLGRIEVEKALDLLDSVEQAEALVSQLRNNTGDEDLDPEEEADLRTAEAALLSAKVKYDRKVAQLGVVGKTLLKTLTKNKLIHRRANALVLLRRVQVGIIKRKMEVERVASLLQNMDICADARAEHKLRKHTTTAAERRAGTIKTVISRYNKACRELNTLIKRQRTRKGSCSVRPLKELPKTGVWDLDIDNPCWDDLRFDAEDADAALIRAAPPPWMADENVRKGIRAQLLLDRCAEEDARLSHEKDNVREWFEDEWITLEAALKAALSAPDSPALLHQLRNRRRWLMRVACIWSRHFPGVRGPSEREMTQALGEWAAASCDPPDSTRSGAVFSNVVPIPCDVDLDALFAEAESNEADESAPESDVPTDDGSDLSSLSLSEAMSSLSELTDLEHGNAAVHASRSLPRSDSASTGGNSKARKSARHRKRRREERGNQADSSKRLRASKVLDAGLEPVSFKPLKAPVTSTGFTALRDTGEANIAAFANLKGFRYLEWDGQTSTALTVGDEQVVIAVLAGAPKDPQWPAEHQLLADELEAAASRMTFSADERQHRRGDFRVKAHGISHGGGQKEPGPLKHGERNKKELDRIVKLKPMQRLGAFSSSVLSGWQPPIHQHYSDVRDELYKWKPRLRRFQNFKKSVWLCLTLNFGPQTMCYPHRDFGNLAFGFCAITALGRFDPNLGGHLILRELKLVVRFPPGLTIIIPSAILTHYNTAIGAHEKRFSATHYTAGAIFRFVAHGCRLNHDYYKSLDTAARRQSDAEDRKHWRKGWGMLAKVPGLQRAAREALGSAEAPSDSPAA
;
A
#
# COMPACT_ATOMS: atom_id res chain seq x y z
N MET A 1 13.02 -5.27 -14.17
CA MET A 1 12.71 -3.96 -13.53
C MET A 1 11.65 -4.20 -12.45
N THR A 2 12.06 -4.32 -11.18
CA THR A 2 11.21 -4.86 -10.09
C THR A 2 10.94 -3.89 -8.95
N THR A 3 11.22 -2.59 -9.14
CA THR A 3 11.06 -1.55 -8.11
C THR A 3 9.61 -1.36 -7.67
N ALA A 4 9.38 -1.39 -6.35
CA ALA A 4 8.06 -1.18 -5.76
C ALA A 4 7.60 0.30 -5.87
N GLY A 5 6.46 0.54 -6.53
CA GLY A 5 5.91 1.88 -6.76
C GLY A 5 5.01 1.91 -7.98
N GLU A 6 5.17 2.93 -8.82
CA GLU A 6 4.43 3.17 -10.07
C GLU A 6 4.70 2.15 -11.19
N LYS A 7 5.57 1.15 -10.94
CA LYS A 7 5.78 -0.03 -11.81
C LYS A 7 6.10 0.35 -13.26
N GLN A 8 7.34 0.80 -13.46
CA GLN A 8 7.92 1.22 -14.73
C GLN A 8 7.61 0.28 -15.93
N TYR A 9 7.43 -1.02 -15.70
CA TYR A 9 7.13 -2.00 -16.76
C TYR A 9 5.79 -1.77 -17.48
N TYR A 10 4.77 -1.20 -16.83
CA TYR A 10 3.52 -0.85 -17.52
C TYR A 10 3.73 0.26 -18.53
N VAL A 11 4.54 1.25 -18.16
CA VAL A 11 4.86 2.40 -19.01
C VAL A 11 5.74 1.99 -20.18
N VAL A 12 6.69 1.07 -19.97
CA VAL A 12 7.44 0.43 -21.07
C VAL A 12 6.48 -0.24 -22.05
N ALA A 13 5.63 -1.16 -21.59
CA ALA A 13 4.70 -1.87 -22.47
C ALA A 13 3.73 -0.94 -23.25
N LEU A 14 3.27 0.15 -22.62
CA LEU A 14 2.42 1.14 -23.28
C LEU A 14 3.17 1.98 -24.32
N VAL A 15 4.43 2.35 -24.05
CA VAL A 15 5.28 3.07 -25.01
C VAL A 15 5.67 2.15 -26.17
N ASP A 16 6.02 0.89 -25.89
CA ASP A 16 6.36 -0.11 -26.91
C ASP A 16 5.18 -0.29 -27.88
N ALA A 17 3.97 -0.56 -27.35
CA ALA A 17 2.75 -0.71 -28.16
C ALA A 17 2.36 0.57 -28.93
N LEU A 18 2.60 1.76 -28.37
CA LEU A 18 2.39 3.03 -29.08
C LEU A 18 3.38 3.17 -30.24
N MET A 19 4.67 2.94 -29.99
CA MET A 19 5.73 3.14 -31.00
C MET A 19 5.69 2.11 -32.14
N GLU A 20 5.10 0.93 -31.92
CA GLU A 20 4.79 -0.05 -32.97
C GLU A 20 3.69 0.42 -33.94
N ASN A 21 2.82 1.36 -33.50
CA ASN A 21 1.69 1.87 -34.27
C ASN A 21 1.92 3.30 -34.81
N LEU A 22 3.10 3.90 -34.61
CA LEU A 22 3.45 5.24 -35.09
C LEU A 22 4.51 5.18 -36.21
N PRO A 23 4.42 6.06 -37.24
CA PRO A 23 5.42 6.14 -38.31
C PRO A 23 6.85 6.29 -37.80
N ALA A 24 7.82 5.69 -38.50
CA ALA A 24 9.20 5.53 -38.03
C ALA A 24 9.99 6.85 -37.89
N ASP A 25 9.54 7.91 -38.56
CA ASP A 25 10.09 9.27 -38.59
C ASP A 25 9.56 10.17 -37.46
N TRP A 26 8.45 9.78 -36.80
CA TRP A 26 7.82 10.61 -35.77
C TRP A 26 8.64 10.66 -34.47
N ARG A 27 8.73 11.84 -33.87
CA ARG A 27 9.28 12.08 -32.52
C ARG A 27 8.14 12.18 -31.51
N VAL A 28 8.30 11.56 -30.34
CA VAL A 28 7.24 11.47 -29.32
C VAL A 28 7.71 12.10 -28.01
N GLY A 29 6.96 13.11 -27.54
CA GLY A 29 7.15 13.75 -26.25
C GLY A 29 6.37 13.02 -25.15
N MET A 30 7.09 12.45 -24.19
CA MET A 30 6.52 11.71 -23.05
C MET A 30 6.52 12.57 -21.79
N LEU A 31 5.33 12.88 -21.26
CA LEU A 31 5.13 13.49 -19.95
C LEU A 31 4.74 12.41 -18.93
N TYR A 32 5.53 12.25 -17.88
CA TYR A 32 5.24 11.29 -16.80
C TYR A 32 5.95 11.66 -15.50
N ASP A 33 5.30 11.40 -14.37
CA ASP A 33 5.77 11.76 -13.03
C ASP A 33 7.22 11.32 -12.78
N ILE A 34 7.55 10.06 -13.08
CA ILE A 34 8.91 9.53 -12.94
C ILE A 34 9.67 9.45 -14.27
N ALA A 35 9.35 10.27 -15.27
CA ALA A 35 10.00 10.27 -16.59
C ALA A 35 11.53 10.35 -16.53
N CYS A 36 12.09 11.13 -15.59
CA CYS A 36 13.54 11.19 -15.38
C CYS A 36 14.16 9.85 -14.94
N GLN A 37 13.41 9.04 -14.16
CA GLN A 37 13.84 7.71 -13.74
C GLN A 37 13.67 6.71 -14.89
N ILE A 38 12.61 6.84 -15.70
CA ILE A 38 12.42 6.04 -16.92
C ILE A 38 13.57 6.27 -17.89
N HIS A 39 13.92 7.53 -18.21
CA HIS A 39 15.02 7.85 -19.12
C HIS A 39 16.37 7.29 -18.63
N LEU A 40 16.69 7.47 -17.34
CA LEU A 40 17.89 6.88 -16.75
C LEU A 40 17.88 5.34 -16.78
N SER A 41 16.71 4.73 -16.58
CA SER A 41 16.56 3.26 -16.65
C SER A 41 16.70 2.76 -18.09
N ALA A 42 16.20 3.50 -19.07
CA ALA A 42 16.30 3.18 -20.49
C ALA A 42 17.76 3.20 -20.96
N VAL A 43 18.50 4.28 -20.70
CA VAL A 43 19.93 4.37 -21.01
C VAL A 43 20.73 3.28 -20.29
N LYS A 44 20.45 3.03 -19.01
CA LYS A 44 21.21 2.04 -18.20
C LYS A 44 20.95 0.58 -18.59
N HIS A 45 19.73 0.25 -19.02
CA HIS A 45 19.28 -1.13 -19.26
C HIS A 45 18.97 -1.43 -20.73
N GLY A 46 19.20 -0.49 -21.66
CA GLY A 46 18.95 -0.67 -23.09
C GLY A 46 17.47 -0.69 -23.48
N LEU A 47 16.58 -0.16 -22.63
CA LEU A 47 15.15 -0.07 -22.94
C LEU A 47 14.93 0.95 -24.05
N PHE A 48 13.88 0.75 -24.87
CA PHE A 48 13.58 1.59 -26.03
C PHE A 48 14.72 1.71 -27.06
N SER A 49 15.74 0.85 -27.02
CA SER A 49 16.96 0.96 -27.83
C SER A 49 16.75 1.04 -29.35
N LYS A 50 15.58 0.62 -29.85
CA LYS A 50 15.15 0.74 -31.25
C LYS A 50 14.70 2.16 -31.67
N TYR A 51 14.35 3.03 -30.71
CA TYR A 51 13.72 4.34 -30.96
C TYR A 51 13.90 5.37 -29.83
N ILE A 52 14.87 5.18 -28.92
CA ILE A 52 15.11 6.08 -27.78
C ILE A 52 15.52 7.49 -28.23
N ASP A 53 16.17 7.60 -29.38
CA ASP A 53 16.49 8.84 -30.11
C ASP A 53 15.25 9.61 -30.58
N ARG A 54 14.11 8.92 -30.74
CA ARG A 54 12.81 9.49 -31.08
C ARG A 54 11.98 9.88 -29.85
N LEU A 55 12.39 9.49 -28.64
CA LEU A 55 11.68 9.78 -27.39
C LEU A 55 12.26 10.99 -26.66
N GLN A 56 11.42 11.99 -26.41
CA GLN A 56 11.76 13.14 -25.56
C GLN A 56 11.06 12.99 -24.20
N PHE A 57 11.83 12.93 -23.12
CA PHE A 57 11.28 12.76 -21.76
C PHE A 57 11.12 14.11 -21.04
N ALA A 58 9.98 14.31 -20.37
CA ALA A 58 9.75 15.40 -19.42
C ALA A 58 8.82 14.96 -18.27
N VAL A 59 8.90 15.66 -17.13
CA VAL A 59 8.03 15.42 -15.97
C VAL A 59 6.82 16.35 -16.04
N SER A 60 5.63 15.88 -15.66
CA SER A 60 4.42 16.73 -15.51
C SER A 60 4.72 17.98 -14.67
N VAL A 61 4.16 19.14 -15.05
CA VAL A 61 4.59 20.46 -14.52
C VAL A 61 4.45 20.52 -13.00
N PHE A 62 3.37 19.99 -12.43
CA PHE A 62 3.19 19.94 -10.98
C PHE A 62 4.17 18.98 -10.28
N HIS A 63 4.49 17.85 -10.89
CA HIS A 63 5.36 16.83 -10.30
C HIS A 63 6.85 17.19 -10.42
N ALA A 64 7.23 17.99 -11.42
CA ALA A 64 8.59 18.49 -11.59
C ALA A 64 9.08 19.22 -10.33
N PHE A 65 8.22 19.97 -9.62
CA PHE A 65 8.57 20.62 -8.35
C PHE A 65 8.90 19.62 -7.22
N GLY A 66 8.37 18.39 -7.28
CA GLY A 66 8.71 17.31 -6.35
C GLY A 66 10.11 16.72 -6.58
N HIS A 67 10.73 17.03 -7.72
CA HIS A 67 12.03 16.51 -8.14
C HIS A 67 13.16 17.48 -7.80
N ASP A 68 14.38 16.95 -7.68
CA ASP A 68 15.58 17.77 -7.45
C ASP A 68 15.78 18.83 -8.55
N TRP A 69 16.29 20.00 -8.18
CA TRP A 69 16.52 21.13 -9.09
C TRP A 69 17.21 20.79 -10.44
N PRO A 70 18.23 19.92 -10.51
CA PRO A 70 18.83 19.51 -11.78
C PRO A 70 17.87 18.68 -12.66
N CYS A 71 16.99 17.89 -12.05
CA CYS A 71 15.90 17.24 -12.76
C CYS A 71 14.90 18.30 -13.29
N GLN A 72 14.63 19.36 -12.53
CA GLN A 72 13.84 20.51 -13.00
C GLN A 72 14.56 21.36 -14.07
N LEU A 73 15.87 21.24 -14.25
CA LEU A 73 16.60 21.89 -15.35
C LEU A 73 16.56 21.04 -16.62
N ILE A 74 16.63 19.71 -16.48
CA ILE A 74 16.74 18.78 -17.62
C ILE A 74 15.37 18.32 -18.14
N TYR A 75 14.37 18.12 -17.27
CA TYR A 75 13.10 17.46 -17.59
C TYR A 75 11.85 18.32 -17.36
N HIS A 76 11.98 19.60 -16.99
CA HIS A 76 10.80 20.46 -16.82
C HIS A 76 10.23 20.85 -18.20
N PRO A 77 8.92 20.72 -18.49
CA PRO A 77 8.37 20.92 -19.84
C PRO A 77 8.63 22.31 -20.39
N ARG A 78 8.56 23.35 -19.55
CA ARG A 78 8.89 24.73 -19.98
C ARG A 78 10.37 24.95 -20.34
N LYS A 79 11.26 24.00 -20.06
CA LYS A 79 12.69 24.01 -20.43
C LYS A 79 13.03 22.96 -21.51
N CYS A 80 12.08 22.11 -21.87
CA CYS A 80 12.23 21.08 -22.91
C CYS A 80 11.50 21.55 -24.18
N VAL A 81 12.19 21.47 -25.33
CA VAL A 81 11.58 21.76 -26.64
C VAL A 81 10.53 20.68 -26.97
N GLY A 82 9.42 21.09 -27.58
CA GLY A 82 8.40 20.19 -28.12
C GLY A 82 7.22 19.86 -27.21
N PHE A 83 7.09 20.51 -26.04
CA PHE A 83 5.94 20.31 -25.14
C PHE A 83 4.95 21.49 -25.13
N GLY A 84 5.31 22.64 -25.73
CA GLY A 84 4.47 23.82 -25.79
C GLY A 84 3.97 24.27 -24.41
N LEU A 85 2.66 24.53 -24.31
CA LEU A 85 2.00 24.93 -23.06
C LEU A 85 1.35 23.76 -22.31
N THR A 86 1.60 22.51 -22.71
CA THR A 86 1.12 21.29 -22.01
C THR A 86 1.57 21.24 -20.55
N ASP A 87 0.72 20.75 -19.64
CA ASP A 87 1.02 20.57 -18.21
C ASP A 87 1.31 19.12 -17.83
N GLY A 88 0.76 18.14 -18.55
CA GLY A 88 0.93 16.71 -18.30
C GLY A 88 -0.26 16.06 -17.58
N GLU A 89 -1.21 16.86 -17.10
CA GLU A 89 -2.38 16.43 -16.30
C GLU A 89 -3.51 15.84 -17.18
N GLY A 90 -3.15 15.11 -18.26
CA GLY A 90 -4.10 14.59 -19.24
C GLY A 90 -4.84 13.35 -18.74
N CYS A 91 -4.08 12.42 -18.15
CA CYS A 91 -4.61 11.16 -17.62
C CYS A 91 -5.51 11.42 -16.41
N GLU A 92 -5.13 12.37 -15.57
CA GLU A 92 -5.76 12.74 -14.31
C GLU A 92 -7.16 13.31 -14.57
N ARG A 93 -7.28 14.19 -15.58
CA ARG A 93 -8.56 14.72 -16.07
C ARG A 93 -9.48 13.63 -16.62
N PHE A 94 -8.93 12.67 -17.36
CA PHE A 94 -9.69 11.53 -17.87
C PHE A 94 -10.15 10.60 -16.75
N TRP A 95 -9.26 10.19 -15.84
CA TRP A 95 -9.61 9.39 -14.66
C TRP A 95 -10.65 10.08 -13.78
N TYR A 96 -10.57 11.41 -13.64
CA TYR A 96 -11.58 12.20 -12.95
C TYR A 96 -12.94 12.15 -13.65
N SER A 97 -13.01 12.30 -14.98
CA SER A 97 -14.28 12.30 -15.71
C SER A 97 -15.03 10.96 -15.60
N ILE A 98 -14.32 9.83 -15.59
CA ILE A 98 -14.90 8.48 -15.43
C ILE A 98 -15.00 8.02 -13.96
N SER A 99 -14.54 8.82 -12.99
CA SER A 99 -14.47 8.43 -11.57
C SER A 99 -15.82 8.00 -10.98
N LYS A 100 -16.92 8.61 -11.46
CA LYS A 100 -18.30 8.28 -11.07
C LYS A 100 -18.71 6.85 -11.45
N LEU A 101 -18.05 6.23 -12.42
CA LEU A 101 -18.29 4.83 -12.79
C LEU A 101 -17.65 3.84 -11.81
N ILE A 102 -16.63 4.23 -11.04
CA ILE A 102 -15.86 3.33 -10.18
C ILE A 102 -16.74 2.51 -9.19
N PRO A 103 -17.75 3.09 -8.50
CA PRO A 103 -18.62 2.31 -7.61
C PRO A 103 -19.43 1.24 -8.36
N TYR A 104 -19.98 1.58 -9.53
CA TYR A 104 -20.76 0.69 -10.38
C TYR A 104 -19.91 -0.41 -11.03
N LEU A 105 -18.78 -0.04 -11.63
CA LEU A 105 -17.90 -0.98 -12.32
C LEU A 105 -17.24 -2.00 -11.38
N ARG A 106 -17.19 -1.74 -10.08
CA ARG A 106 -16.75 -2.72 -9.06
C ARG A 106 -17.73 -3.88 -8.87
N VAL A 107 -19.03 -3.68 -9.15
CA VAL A 107 -20.07 -4.72 -9.03
C VAL A 107 -20.53 -5.27 -10.39
N ALA A 108 -20.22 -4.57 -11.49
CA ALA A 108 -20.48 -5.07 -12.85
C ALA A 108 -19.65 -6.33 -13.20
N GLY A 109 -20.24 -7.21 -14.01
CA GLY A 109 -19.54 -8.34 -14.64
C GLY A 109 -18.47 -7.89 -15.64
N PHE A 110 -17.66 -8.82 -16.17
CA PHE A 110 -16.56 -8.49 -17.08
C PHE A 110 -17.02 -7.75 -18.35
N HIS A 111 -17.93 -8.37 -19.12
CA HIS A 111 -18.46 -7.79 -20.37
C HIS A 111 -19.20 -6.48 -20.12
N LEU A 112 -20.03 -6.40 -19.07
CA LEU A 112 -20.73 -5.17 -18.70
C LEU A 112 -19.75 -4.05 -18.30
N ARG A 113 -18.66 -4.35 -17.57
CA ARG A 113 -17.61 -3.38 -17.24
C ARG A 113 -16.92 -2.86 -18.50
N GLN A 114 -16.58 -3.73 -19.43
CA GLN A 114 -15.96 -3.36 -20.70
C GLN A 114 -16.91 -2.54 -21.57
N TYR A 115 -18.18 -2.96 -21.69
CA TYR A 115 -19.23 -2.25 -22.41
C TYR A 115 -19.47 -0.84 -21.84
N THR A 116 -19.64 -0.68 -20.53
CA THR A 116 -19.85 0.63 -19.91
C THR A 116 -18.63 1.54 -20.04
N LEU A 117 -17.40 1.01 -19.89
CA LEU A 117 -16.19 1.79 -20.12
C LEU A 117 -16.09 2.24 -21.58
N ASN A 118 -16.28 1.32 -22.53
CA ASN A 118 -16.23 1.63 -23.96
C ASN A 118 -17.31 2.64 -24.35
N GLY A 119 -18.55 2.48 -23.85
CA GLY A 119 -19.65 3.42 -24.10
C GLY A 119 -19.37 4.81 -23.52
N GLN A 120 -18.85 4.91 -22.30
CA GLN A 120 -18.47 6.20 -21.70
C GLN A 120 -17.31 6.87 -22.45
N ILE A 121 -16.32 6.09 -22.90
CA ILE A 121 -15.19 6.59 -23.68
C ILE A 121 -15.68 7.07 -25.06
N ALA A 122 -16.51 6.29 -25.75
CA ALA A 122 -17.10 6.68 -27.03
C ALA A 122 -17.95 7.96 -26.92
N PHE A 123 -18.76 8.08 -25.87
CA PHE A 123 -19.51 9.30 -25.55
C PHE A 123 -18.57 10.48 -25.27
N ALA A 124 -17.53 10.30 -24.47
CA ALA A 124 -16.55 11.35 -24.18
C ALA A 124 -15.80 11.81 -25.44
N THR A 125 -15.45 10.88 -26.35
CA THR A 125 -14.86 11.20 -27.66
C THR A 125 -15.83 12.00 -28.53
N HIS A 126 -17.09 11.58 -28.62
CA HIS A 126 -18.14 12.28 -29.36
C HIS A 126 -18.34 13.72 -28.85
N GLU A 127 -18.43 13.91 -27.54
CA GLU A 127 -18.48 15.24 -26.92
C GLU A 127 -17.19 16.05 -27.14
N ALA A 128 -16.01 15.42 -27.07
CA ALA A 128 -14.74 16.10 -27.30
C ALA A 128 -14.63 16.63 -28.75
N VAL A 129 -15.02 15.83 -29.75
CA VAL A 129 -15.05 16.25 -31.16
C VAL A 129 -16.06 17.39 -31.36
N ALA A 130 -17.29 17.24 -30.85
CA ALA A 130 -18.31 18.30 -30.96
C ALA A 130 -17.84 19.63 -30.35
N ASN A 131 -17.12 19.58 -29.21
CA ASN A 131 -16.66 20.77 -28.49
C ASN A 131 -15.23 21.24 -28.86
N VAL A 132 -14.58 20.65 -29.88
CA VAL A 132 -13.16 20.96 -30.19
C VAL A 132 -12.95 22.41 -30.62
N GLY A 133 -13.90 23.02 -31.35
CA GLY A 133 -13.85 24.45 -31.70
C GLY A 133 -13.80 25.36 -30.47
N ALA A 134 -14.62 25.07 -29.45
CA ALA A 134 -14.60 25.79 -28.18
C ALA A 134 -13.31 25.51 -27.38
N TRP A 135 -12.72 24.31 -27.50
CA TRP A 135 -11.42 23.99 -26.91
C TRP A 135 -10.29 24.79 -27.55
N PHE A 136 -10.24 24.89 -28.89
CA PHE A 136 -9.28 25.73 -29.61
C PHE A 136 -9.38 27.20 -29.22
N ALA A 137 -10.60 27.74 -29.08
CA ALA A 137 -10.81 29.12 -28.63
C ALA A 137 -10.23 29.36 -27.22
N ARG A 138 -10.54 28.51 -26.24
CA ARG A 138 -9.97 28.58 -24.88
C ARG A 138 -8.45 28.47 -24.87
N LYS A 139 -7.89 27.61 -25.73
CA LYS A 139 -6.45 27.42 -25.88
C LYS A 139 -5.76 28.66 -26.45
N ALA A 140 -6.34 29.31 -27.47
CA ALA A 140 -5.86 30.56 -28.02
C ALA A 140 -5.85 31.69 -26.98
N THR A 141 -6.94 31.89 -26.22
CA THR A 141 -6.99 32.90 -25.15
C THR A 141 -5.90 32.68 -24.08
N ASN A 142 -5.67 31.44 -23.67
CA ASN A 142 -4.61 31.12 -22.71
C ASN A 142 -3.20 31.37 -23.28
N LEU A 143 -3.00 31.06 -24.57
CA LEU A 143 -1.76 31.35 -25.28
C LEU A 143 -1.49 32.86 -25.36
N ASP A 144 -2.49 33.68 -25.69
CA ASP A 144 -2.35 35.13 -25.74
C ASP A 144 -2.06 35.73 -24.36
N HIS A 145 -2.72 35.25 -23.30
CA HIS A 145 -2.39 35.64 -21.93
C HIS A 145 -0.93 35.30 -21.56
N LYS A 146 -0.45 34.10 -21.91
CA LYS A 146 0.95 33.70 -21.63
C LYS A 146 1.98 34.43 -22.50
N ARG A 147 1.63 34.79 -23.73
CA ARG A 147 2.42 35.64 -24.61
C ARG A 147 2.55 37.06 -24.04
N ALA A 148 1.46 37.65 -23.55
CA ALA A 148 1.46 38.97 -22.91
C ALA A 148 2.25 38.98 -21.58
N GLU A 149 2.08 37.96 -20.73
CA GLU A 149 2.85 37.76 -19.49
C GLU A 149 4.36 37.73 -19.77
N ALA A 150 4.78 36.97 -20.78
CA ALA A 150 6.19 36.90 -21.18
C ALA A 150 6.71 38.22 -21.75
N GLN A 151 5.92 38.92 -22.56
CA GLN A 151 6.29 40.24 -23.10
C GLN A 151 6.48 41.29 -22.00
N ALA A 152 5.60 41.32 -20.99
CA ALA A 152 5.73 42.20 -19.83
C ALA A 152 7.03 41.91 -19.05
N LEU A 153 7.36 40.63 -18.81
CA LEU A 153 8.60 40.23 -18.15
C LEU A 153 9.87 40.59 -18.94
N LEU A 154 9.83 40.59 -20.28
CA LEU A 154 10.93 41.12 -21.10
C LEU A 154 11.07 42.65 -20.96
N MET A 155 9.96 43.39 -20.96
CA MET A 155 9.98 44.85 -20.77
C MET A 155 10.55 45.23 -19.40
N GLU A 156 10.17 44.51 -18.33
CA GLU A 156 10.75 44.70 -16.99
C GLU A 156 12.25 44.39 -16.93
N ALA A 157 12.73 43.42 -17.72
CA ALA A 157 14.14 43.05 -17.77
C ALA A 157 15.01 44.06 -18.57
N GLY A 158 14.40 44.90 -19.41
CA GLY A 158 15.10 45.96 -20.14
C GLY A 158 16.26 45.44 -21.01
N THR A 159 17.37 46.18 -21.02
CA THR A 159 18.54 45.87 -21.88
C THR A 159 19.20 44.53 -21.57
N ALA A 160 19.03 43.99 -20.37
CA ALA A 160 19.53 42.67 -19.98
C ALA A 160 18.84 41.50 -20.70
N ALA A 161 17.70 41.76 -21.36
CA ALA A 161 16.95 40.78 -22.15
C ALA A 161 16.92 41.08 -23.66
N ALA A 162 17.78 42.00 -24.15
CA ALA A 162 17.78 42.43 -25.55
C ALA A 162 18.27 41.36 -26.55
N ASP A 163 19.06 40.37 -26.10
CA ASP A 163 19.62 39.30 -26.94
C ASP A 163 19.02 37.94 -26.56
N SER A 164 18.09 37.44 -27.38
CA SER A 164 17.42 36.15 -27.17
C SER A 164 18.37 34.94 -27.29
N GLU A 165 19.46 35.04 -28.05
CA GLU A 165 20.41 33.95 -28.28
C GLU A 165 21.37 33.84 -27.09
N PHE A 166 21.83 34.97 -26.57
CA PHE A 166 22.55 35.07 -25.30
C PHE A 166 21.77 34.45 -24.13
N LEU A 167 20.46 34.72 -24.03
CA LEU A 167 19.60 34.15 -22.98
C LEU A 167 19.49 32.62 -23.09
N ARG A 168 19.30 32.09 -24.32
CA ARG A 168 19.24 30.64 -24.57
C ARG A 168 20.56 29.94 -24.24
N LYS A 169 21.70 30.48 -24.69
CA LYS A 169 23.04 29.91 -24.46
C LYS A 169 23.42 29.77 -22.98
N HIS A 170 22.96 30.69 -22.13
CA HIS A 170 23.22 30.62 -20.69
C HIS A 170 22.38 29.57 -19.94
N LEU A 171 21.26 29.13 -20.52
CA LEU A 171 20.48 28.01 -19.99
C LEU A 171 21.20 26.67 -20.22
N GLU A 172 21.86 26.48 -21.35
CA GLU A 172 22.56 25.23 -21.68
C GLU A 172 23.74 24.97 -20.73
N GLN A 173 24.44 26.03 -20.32
CA GLN A 173 25.49 26.03 -19.29
C GLN A 173 24.99 25.72 -17.85
N SER A 174 23.77 25.21 -17.69
CA SER A 174 23.20 24.82 -16.38
C SER A 174 23.09 23.31 -16.15
N ARG A 175 23.43 22.48 -17.15
CA ARG A 175 23.08 21.04 -17.18
C ARG A 175 24.09 20.09 -16.49
N ASP A 176 25.13 20.60 -15.84
CA ASP A 176 26.20 19.76 -15.27
C ASP A 176 25.80 18.94 -14.02
N LEU A 177 25.70 17.63 -14.21
CA LEU A 177 25.26 16.66 -13.20
C LEU A 177 26.28 16.41 -12.06
N GLY A 178 27.57 16.71 -12.26
CA GLY A 178 28.64 16.38 -11.29
C GLY A 178 28.55 17.14 -9.95
N ARG A 179 27.98 18.35 -9.98
CA ARG A 179 27.90 19.27 -8.81
C ARG A 179 26.89 18.81 -7.75
N ILE A 180 25.86 18.08 -8.18
CA ILE A 180 24.74 17.56 -7.39
C ILE A 180 25.21 16.52 -6.37
N GLU A 181 26.20 15.72 -6.75
CA GLU A 181 26.70 14.65 -5.90
C GLU A 181 27.60 15.21 -4.78
N VAL A 182 28.27 16.34 -5.03
CA VAL A 182 29.05 17.10 -4.04
C VAL A 182 28.13 17.84 -3.06
N GLU A 183 26.99 18.40 -3.52
CA GLU A 183 25.92 18.93 -2.66
C GLU A 183 25.50 17.88 -1.61
N LYS A 184 25.16 16.67 -2.07
CA LYS A 184 24.74 15.55 -1.19
C LYS A 184 25.82 15.11 -0.21
N ALA A 185 27.11 15.30 -0.51
CA ALA A 185 28.19 15.00 0.42
C ALA A 185 28.26 16.05 1.54
N LEU A 186 28.02 17.33 1.25
CA LEU A 186 28.04 18.41 2.25
C LEU A 186 26.79 18.41 3.14
N ASP A 187 25.64 18.00 2.61
CA ASP A 187 24.44 17.61 3.38
C ASP A 187 24.75 16.61 4.51
N LEU A 188 25.59 15.62 4.21
CA LEU A 188 26.00 14.58 5.16
C LEU A 188 27.09 15.08 6.11
N LEU A 189 27.97 15.97 5.67
CA LEU A 189 28.96 16.61 6.56
C LEU A 189 28.31 17.50 7.63
N ASP A 190 27.32 18.33 7.27
CA ASP A 190 26.50 19.09 8.23
C ASP A 190 25.79 18.16 9.24
N SER A 191 25.40 16.95 8.81
CA SER A 191 24.79 15.95 9.68
C SER A 191 25.80 15.31 10.64
N VAL A 192 27.08 15.21 10.25
CA VAL A 192 28.19 14.81 11.13
C VAL A 192 28.49 15.93 12.12
N GLU A 193 28.72 17.16 11.67
CA GLU A 193 29.01 18.33 12.54
C GLU A 193 27.95 18.49 13.65
N GLN A 194 26.67 18.27 13.32
CA GLN A 194 25.56 18.34 14.30
C GLN A 194 25.57 17.19 15.32
N ALA A 195 25.90 15.97 14.89
CA ALA A 195 25.99 14.83 15.80
C ALA A 195 27.24 14.92 16.70
N GLU A 196 28.36 15.45 16.19
CA GLU A 196 29.55 15.77 16.99
C GLU A 196 29.25 16.82 18.04
N ALA A 197 28.58 17.92 17.66
CA ALA A 197 28.18 18.97 18.60
C ALA A 197 27.26 18.44 19.73
N LEU A 198 26.33 17.53 19.41
CA LEU A 198 25.45 16.91 20.41
C LEU A 198 26.22 16.00 21.38
N VAL A 199 27.11 15.14 20.86
CA VAL A 199 27.98 14.29 21.70
C VAL A 199 28.90 15.15 22.59
N SER A 200 29.48 16.23 22.05
CA SER A 200 30.29 17.18 22.84
C SER A 200 29.49 17.93 23.89
N GLN A 201 28.23 18.31 23.62
CA GLN A 201 27.37 18.92 24.63
C GLN A 201 27.02 17.95 25.76
N LEU A 202 26.65 16.71 25.44
CA LEU A 202 26.34 15.69 26.45
C LEU A 202 27.56 15.40 27.33
N ARG A 203 28.74 15.16 26.72
CA ARG A 203 30.00 14.94 27.45
C ARG A 203 30.47 16.13 28.30
N ASN A 204 30.18 17.36 27.90
CA ASN A 204 30.54 18.56 28.68
C ASN A 204 29.56 18.85 29.82
N ASN A 205 28.34 18.31 29.75
CA ASN A 205 27.34 18.43 30.82
C ASN A 205 27.54 17.37 31.90
N THR A 206 28.09 16.20 31.56
CA THR A 206 28.39 15.11 32.50
C THR A 206 29.82 15.23 33.04
N GLY A 207 30.00 16.06 34.07
CA GLY A 207 31.27 16.22 34.80
C GLY A 207 31.76 14.93 35.48
N ASP A 208 32.95 14.98 36.09
CA ASP A 208 33.77 13.86 36.62
C ASP A 208 33.14 12.98 37.76
N GLU A 209 31.82 12.98 37.94
CA GLU A 209 31.10 12.11 38.89
C GLU A 209 30.24 11.05 38.16
N ASP A 210 29.97 9.93 38.82
CA ASP A 210 29.36 8.73 38.21
C ASP A 210 28.05 9.01 37.46
N LEU A 211 28.00 8.63 36.18
CA LEU A 211 26.88 8.83 35.25
C LEU A 211 25.58 8.14 35.72
N ASP A 212 24.45 8.84 35.67
CA ASP A 212 23.12 8.22 35.76
C ASP A 212 22.89 7.31 34.53
N PRO A 213 22.35 6.08 34.72
CA PRO A 213 21.93 5.21 33.62
C PRO A 213 21.09 5.85 32.51
N GLU A 214 20.31 6.90 32.78
CA GLU A 214 19.54 7.63 31.76
C GLU A 214 20.43 8.56 30.90
N GLU A 215 21.38 9.28 31.52
CA GLU A 215 22.34 10.13 30.82
C GLU A 215 23.35 9.31 29.99
N GLU A 216 23.80 8.16 30.51
CA GLU A 216 24.66 7.25 29.76
C GLU A 216 23.93 6.63 28.55
N ALA A 217 22.62 6.35 28.68
CA ALA A 217 21.81 5.85 27.56
C ALA A 217 21.62 6.91 26.45
N ASP A 218 21.45 8.18 26.81
CA ASP A 218 21.36 9.29 25.85
C ASP A 218 22.71 9.57 25.17
N LEU A 219 23.82 9.54 25.90
CA LEU A 219 25.17 9.66 25.34
C LEU A 219 25.46 8.53 24.33
N ARG A 220 25.23 7.26 24.72
CA ARG A 220 25.38 6.10 23.82
C ARG A 220 24.48 6.21 22.58
N THR A 221 23.30 6.83 22.69
CA THR A 221 22.39 7.06 21.57
C THR A 221 22.91 8.15 20.62
N ALA A 222 23.45 9.25 21.15
CA ALA A 222 24.07 10.31 20.37
C ALA A 222 25.35 9.82 19.64
N GLU A 223 26.18 9.01 20.30
CA GLU A 223 27.37 8.40 19.71
C GLU A 223 27.03 7.42 18.57
N ALA A 224 25.99 6.60 18.74
CA ALA A 224 25.49 5.73 17.67
C ALA A 224 24.94 6.53 16.48
N ALA A 225 24.29 7.68 16.72
CA ALA A 225 23.83 8.58 15.68
C ALA A 225 25.00 9.24 14.92
N LEU A 226 26.05 9.66 15.64
CA LEU A 226 27.29 10.19 15.08
C LEU A 226 27.99 9.16 14.18
N LEU A 227 28.15 7.92 14.66
CA LEU A 227 28.74 6.84 13.86
C LEU A 227 27.95 6.60 12.57
N SER A 228 26.61 6.59 12.65
CA SER A 228 25.73 6.44 11.49
C SER A 228 25.85 7.61 10.49
N ALA A 229 26.05 8.84 10.98
CA ALA A 229 26.25 10.01 10.13
C ALA A 229 27.59 9.94 9.38
N LYS A 230 28.69 9.61 10.07
CA LYS A 230 30.04 9.45 9.49
C LYS A 230 30.06 8.39 8.41
N VAL A 231 29.58 7.18 8.73
CA VAL A 231 29.43 6.05 7.80
C VAL A 231 28.70 6.44 6.51
N LYS A 232 27.64 7.28 6.59
CA LYS A 232 26.92 7.78 5.40
C LYS A 232 27.73 8.80 4.62
N TYR A 233 28.37 9.75 5.30
CA TYR A 233 29.25 10.75 4.69
C TYR A 233 30.41 10.10 3.93
N ASP A 234 31.21 9.26 4.60
CA ASP A 234 32.44 8.66 4.05
C ASP A 234 32.17 7.86 2.77
N ARG A 235 31.09 7.09 2.76
CA ARG A 235 30.62 6.38 1.57
C ARG A 235 30.18 7.33 0.46
N LYS A 236 29.51 8.43 0.79
CA LYS A 236 29.10 9.41 -0.23
C LYS A 236 30.33 10.06 -0.86
N VAL A 237 31.34 10.39 -0.05
CA VAL A 237 32.65 10.83 -0.53
C VAL A 237 33.31 9.75 -1.39
N ALA A 238 33.25 8.47 -1.00
CA ALA A 238 33.81 7.37 -1.81
C ALA A 238 33.17 7.27 -3.21
N GLN A 239 31.86 7.52 -3.32
CA GLN A 239 31.10 7.54 -4.58
C GLN A 239 31.41 8.75 -5.49
N LEU A 240 32.05 9.81 -4.98
CA LEU A 240 32.47 10.94 -5.82
C LEU A 240 33.61 10.52 -6.76
N GLY A 241 33.53 10.95 -8.02
CA GLY A 241 34.66 10.87 -8.96
C GLY A 241 35.85 11.73 -8.52
N VAL A 242 36.99 11.60 -9.20
CA VAL A 242 38.24 12.33 -8.87
C VAL A 242 37.99 13.85 -8.77
N VAL A 243 37.30 14.42 -9.76
CA VAL A 243 36.88 15.83 -9.80
C VAL A 243 36.05 16.20 -8.57
N GLY A 244 34.98 15.44 -8.29
CA GLY A 244 34.10 15.69 -7.13
C GLY A 244 34.81 15.59 -5.76
N LYS A 245 35.81 14.70 -5.63
CA LYS A 245 36.64 14.57 -4.42
C LYS A 245 37.58 15.76 -4.24
N THR A 246 38.18 16.26 -5.32
CA THR A 246 39.01 17.48 -5.30
C THR A 246 38.16 18.69 -4.95
N LEU A 247 37.01 18.85 -5.62
CA LEU A 247 36.04 19.90 -5.39
C LEU A 247 35.58 19.96 -3.91
N LEU A 248 35.18 18.82 -3.35
CA LEU A 248 34.80 18.71 -1.93
C LEU A 248 35.93 19.10 -0.96
N LYS A 249 37.18 18.71 -1.26
CA LYS A 249 38.36 19.08 -0.44
C LYS A 249 38.69 20.57 -0.51
N THR A 250 38.44 21.24 -1.64
CA THR A 250 38.62 22.69 -1.78
C THR A 250 37.54 23.45 -1.01
N LEU A 251 36.27 23.01 -1.14
CA LEU A 251 35.11 23.59 -0.46
C LEU A 251 35.25 23.56 1.07
N THR A 252 35.64 22.43 1.65
CA THR A 252 35.78 22.27 3.11
C THR A 252 36.98 23.01 3.70
N LYS A 253 38.07 23.20 2.93
CA LYS A 253 39.25 23.98 3.36
C LYS A 253 38.94 25.47 3.52
N ASN A 254 38.07 26.03 2.68
CA ASN A 254 37.75 27.46 2.74
C ASN A 254 36.53 27.71 3.64
N LYS A 255 36.78 28.14 4.89
CA LYS A 255 35.73 28.43 5.90
C LYS A 255 34.60 29.35 5.41
N LEU A 256 34.87 30.27 4.48
CA LEU A 256 33.85 31.17 3.94
C LEU A 256 32.92 30.46 2.95
N ILE A 257 33.52 29.65 2.06
CA ILE A 257 32.78 28.90 1.04
C ILE A 257 32.02 27.73 1.69
N HIS A 258 32.64 27.01 2.64
CA HIS A 258 31.99 25.98 3.47
C HIS A 258 30.73 26.50 4.20
N ARG A 259 30.76 27.73 4.72
CA ARG A 259 29.58 28.34 5.38
C ARG A 259 28.47 28.72 4.39
N ARG A 260 28.80 29.16 3.16
CA ARG A 260 27.79 29.38 2.11
C ARG A 260 27.20 28.06 1.62
N ALA A 261 28.05 27.07 1.36
CA ALA A 261 27.69 25.69 1.05
C ALA A 261 26.66 25.10 2.03
N ASN A 262 26.96 25.10 3.33
CA ASN A 262 26.06 24.55 4.35
C ASN A 262 24.74 25.35 4.48
N ALA A 263 24.78 26.66 4.24
CA ALA A 263 23.56 27.48 4.21
C ALA A 263 22.66 27.14 3.01
N LEU A 264 23.22 26.93 1.81
CA LEU A 264 22.46 26.52 0.62
C LEU A 264 21.85 25.10 0.77
N VAL A 265 22.57 24.18 1.41
CA VAL A 265 22.05 22.87 1.86
C VAL A 265 20.80 23.03 2.73
N LEU A 266 20.85 23.89 3.75
CA LEU A 266 19.70 24.14 4.63
C LEU A 266 18.54 24.81 3.87
N LEU A 267 18.82 25.73 2.94
CA LEU A 267 17.83 26.33 2.06
C LEU A 267 17.09 25.27 1.23
N ARG A 268 17.84 24.35 0.59
CA ARG A 268 17.29 23.23 -0.19
C ARG A 268 16.37 22.33 0.64
N ARG A 269 16.74 22.05 1.90
CA ARG A 269 15.89 21.29 2.84
C ARG A 269 14.60 22.04 3.21
N VAL A 270 14.65 23.36 3.34
CA VAL A 270 13.45 24.20 3.55
C VAL A 270 12.55 24.18 2.32
N GLN A 271 13.10 24.45 1.14
CA GLN A 271 12.43 24.45 -0.16
C GLN A 271 11.61 23.15 -0.37
N VAL A 272 12.27 21.99 -0.26
CA VAL A 272 11.61 20.66 -0.37
C VAL A 272 10.54 20.46 0.70
N GLY A 273 10.74 20.98 1.91
CA GLY A 273 9.76 20.93 2.99
C GLY A 273 8.50 21.75 2.70
N ILE A 274 8.67 22.97 2.17
CA ILE A 274 7.58 23.86 1.77
C ILE A 274 6.77 23.21 0.64
N ILE A 275 7.45 22.71 -0.41
CA ILE A 275 6.80 22.05 -1.56
C ILE A 275 5.99 20.84 -1.12
N LYS A 276 6.59 19.93 -0.33
CA LYS A 276 5.87 18.74 0.18
C LYS A 276 4.65 19.11 1.01
N ARG A 277 4.74 20.16 1.84
CA ARG A 277 3.59 20.67 2.60
C ARG A 277 2.51 21.24 1.68
N LYS A 278 2.89 22.03 0.66
CA LYS A 278 1.94 22.62 -0.31
C LYS A 278 1.19 21.52 -1.07
N MET A 279 1.90 20.52 -1.60
CA MET A 279 1.31 19.32 -2.23
C MET A 279 0.38 18.52 -1.29
N GLU A 280 0.72 18.40 -0.01
CA GLU A 280 -0.14 17.74 0.98
C GLU A 280 -1.41 18.53 1.29
N VAL A 281 -1.34 19.86 1.32
CA VAL A 281 -2.47 20.76 1.50
C VAL A 281 -3.35 20.79 0.24
N GLU A 282 -2.75 20.83 -0.95
CA GLU A 282 -3.45 20.79 -2.23
C GLU A 282 -4.15 19.44 -2.45
N ARG A 283 -3.53 18.30 -2.12
CA ARG A 283 -4.25 17.00 -2.11
C ARG A 283 -5.48 17.02 -1.22
N VAL A 284 -5.45 17.71 -0.08
CA VAL A 284 -6.64 17.89 0.77
C VAL A 284 -7.63 18.86 0.13
N ALA A 285 -7.19 19.97 -0.46
CA ALA A 285 -8.04 20.95 -1.12
C ALA A 285 -8.76 20.38 -2.35
N SER A 286 -8.07 19.63 -3.21
CA SER A 286 -8.65 18.95 -4.37
C SER A 286 -9.57 17.79 -3.98
N LEU A 287 -9.33 17.14 -2.82
CA LEU A 287 -10.32 16.20 -2.27
C LEU A 287 -11.58 16.93 -1.75
N LEU A 288 -11.45 18.15 -1.24
CA LEU A 288 -12.58 18.95 -0.75
C LEU A 288 -13.42 19.53 -1.91
N GLN A 289 -12.79 20.15 -2.92
CA GLN A 289 -13.50 20.69 -4.09
C GLN A 289 -14.28 19.65 -4.91
N ASN A 290 -13.89 18.38 -4.82
CA ASN A 290 -14.53 17.26 -5.52
C ASN A 290 -15.62 16.55 -4.70
N MET A 291 -15.98 17.05 -3.51
CA MET A 291 -16.84 16.32 -2.54
C MET A 291 -18.14 17.00 -2.08
N ASP A 292 -18.46 18.21 -2.57
CA ASP A 292 -19.73 18.93 -2.26
C ASP A 292 -21.03 18.24 -2.76
N ILE A 293 -20.96 16.98 -3.20
CA ILE A 293 -22.09 16.20 -3.75
C ILE A 293 -22.31 14.86 -3.00
N CYS A 294 -21.60 14.56 -1.90
CA CYS A 294 -21.78 13.29 -1.15
C CYS A 294 -21.88 13.46 0.37
N ALA A 295 -23.02 13.05 0.93
CA ALA A 295 -23.49 13.40 2.27
C ALA A 295 -22.92 12.58 3.45
N ASP A 296 -21.61 12.29 3.50
CA ASP A 296 -20.98 11.55 4.63
C ASP A 296 -19.77 12.27 5.27
N ALA A 297 -20.09 13.31 6.05
CA ALA A 297 -19.13 14.21 6.69
C ALA A 297 -18.22 13.59 7.78
N ARG A 298 -18.34 12.28 8.08
CA ARG A 298 -17.56 11.65 9.18
C ARG A 298 -16.24 11.03 8.71
N ALA A 299 -16.22 10.41 7.53
CA ALA A 299 -14.97 9.95 6.92
C ALA A 299 -14.06 11.14 6.57
N GLU A 300 -14.68 12.20 6.04
CA GLU A 300 -14.10 13.52 5.77
C GLU A 300 -13.32 14.06 6.98
N HIS A 301 -13.95 14.15 8.16
CA HIS A 301 -13.30 14.71 9.34
C HIS A 301 -12.10 13.87 9.85
N LYS A 302 -12.15 12.53 9.76
CA LYS A 302 -11.06 11.65 10.23
C LYS A 302 -9.84 11.72 9.29
N LEU A 303 -10.06 11.80 7.97
CA LEU A 303 -8.98 12.00 6.98
C LEU A 303 -8.41 13.42 7.04
N ARG A 304 -9.26 14.45 7.07
CA ARG A 304 -8.88 15.86 7.27
C ARG A 304 -7.99 16.01 8.50
N LYS A 305 -8.44 15.50 9.66
CA LYS A 305 -7.66 15.54 10.91
C LYS A 305 -6.32 14.82 10.78
N HIS A 306 -6.25 13.63 10.18
CA HIS A 306 -4.99 12.91 9.99
C HIS A 306 -4.00 13.67 9.10
N THR A 307 -4.45 14.20 7.96
CA THR A 307 -3.57 14.90 7.01
C THR A 307 -3.18 16.28 7.53
N THR A 308 -4.09 17.04 8.15
CA THR A 308 -3.78 18.30 8.84
C THR A 308 -2.78 18.09 9.97
N THR A 309 -2.97 17.11 10.87
CA THR A 309 -2.01 16.83 11.95
C THR A 309 -0.66 16.33 11.43
N ALA A 310 -0.62 15.59 10.31
CA ALA A 310 0.64 15.19 9.69
C ALA A 310 1.40 16.39 9.08
N ALA A 311 0.67 17.29 8.40
CA ALA A 311 1.22 18.54 7.87
C ALA A 311 1.70 19.47 9.00
N GLU A 312 0.94 19.64 10.08
CA GLU A 312 1.30 20.44 11.26
C GLU A 312 2.58 19.94 11.93
N ARG A 313 2.74 18.63 12.11
CA ARG A 313 3.98 18.04 12.66
C ARG A 313 5.19 18.37 11.77
N ARG A 314 5.06 18.27 10.45
CA ARG A 314 6.11 18.64 9.49
C ARG A 314 6.40 20.15 9.48
N ALA A 315 5.40 21.01 9.69
CA ALA A 315 5.62 22.45 9.83
C ALA A 315 6.55 22.80 11.00
N GLY A 316 6.46 22.07 12.12
CA GLY A 316 7.41 22.21 13.24
C GLY A 316 8.85 21.96 12.79
N THR A 317 9.11 20.81 12.14
CA THR A 317 10.44 20.46 11.62
C THR A 317 10.98 21.50 10.64
N ILE A 318 10.17 21.96 9.68
CA ILE A 318 10.58 22.94 8.66
C ILE A 318 10.91 24.29 9.29
N LYS A 319 10.10 24.78 10.25
CA LYS A 319 10.40 26.01 11.01
C LYS A 319 11.76 25.92 11.73
N THR A 320 12.12 24.74 12.26
CA THR A 320 13.45 24.51 12.86
C THR A 320 14.58 24.56 11.82
N VAL A 321 14.37 24.03 10.60
CA VAL A 321 15.35 24.16 9.51
C VAL A 321 15.49 25.62 9.06
N ILE A 322 14.39 26.39 8.97
CA ILE A 322 14.41 27.83 8.64
C ILE A 322 15.21 28.63 9.68
N SER A 323 15.00 28.35 10.97
CA SER A 323 15.77 29.00 12.03
C SER A 323 17.28 28.75 11.90
N ARG A 324 17.67 27.53 11.51
CA ARG A 324 19.07 27.15 11.23
C ARG A 324 19.61 27.82 9.96
N TYR A 325 18.85 27.83 8.87
CA TYR A 325 19.21 28.54 7.63
C TYR A 325 19.48 30.02 7.89
N ASN A 326 18.57 30.69 8.59
CA ASN A 326 18.70 32.10 8.96
C ASN A 326 19.92 32.35 9.87
N LYS A 327 20.23 31.43 10.79
CA LYS A 327 21.47 31.50 11.60
C LYS A 327 22.72 31.39 10.71
N ALA A 328 22.75 30.43 9.79
CA ALA A 328 23.86 30.26 8.85
C ALA A 328 24.04 31.49 7.94
N CYS A 329 22.95 32.14 7.51
CA CYS A 329 22.99 33.41 6.77
C CYS A 329 23.65 34.53 7.58
N ARG A 330 23.30 34.70 8.86
CA ARG A 330 23.94 35.70 9.73
C ARG A 330 25.44 35.44 9.92
N GLU A 331 25.81 34.18 10.15
CA GLU A 331 27.22 33.76 10.29
C GLU A 331 28.01 34.05 9.02
N LEU A 332 27.50 33.61 7.86
CA LEU A 332 28.11 33.87 6.54
C LEU A 332 28.25 35.37 6.28
N ASN A 333 27.19 36.14 6.45
CA ASN A 333 27.17 37.58 6.18
C ASN A 333 28.14 38.34 7.12
N THR A 334 28.37 37.84 8.33
CA THR A 334 29.38 38.37 9.26
C THR A 334 30.81 38.09 8.77
N LEU A 335 31.07 36.88 8.26
CA LEU A 335 32.37 36.53 7.69
C LEU A 335 32.67 37.31 6.40
N ILE A 336 31.66 37.50 5.52
CA ILE A 336 31.76 38.32 4.31
C ILE A 336 32.09 39.78 4.67
N LYS A 337 31.41 40.36 5.66
CA LYS A 337 31.71 41.71 6.17
C LYS A 337 33.17 41.80 6.63
N ARG A 338 33.62 40.90 7.51
CA ARG A 338 35.02 40.85 8.01
C ARG A 338 36.04 40.72 6.87
N GLN A 339 35.74 39.91 5.84
CA GLN A 339 36.64 39.77 4.70
C GLN A 339 36.70 41.03 3.83
N ARG A 340 35.56 41.69 3.58
CA ARG A 340 35.54 43.01 2.90
C ARG A 340 36.33 44.05 3.70
N THR A 341 36.19 44.11 5.03
CA THR A 341 36.98 45.03 5.86
C THR A 341 38.49 44.74 5.80
N ARG A 342 38.90 43.48 5.68
CA ARG A 342 40.34 43.09 5.65
C ARG A 342 40.99 43.16 4.27
N LYS A 343 40.23 42.97 3.18
CA LYS A 343 40.76 42.82 1.80
C LYS A 343 40.13 43.78 0.78
N GLY A 344 39.27 44.72 1.19
CA GLY A 344 38.51 45.61 0.31
C GLY A 344 37.35 44.93 -0.44
N SER A 345 37.51 43.66 -0.83
CA SER A 345 36.50 42.91 -1.58
C SER A 345 36.28 41.50 -1.02
N CYS A 346 35.20 40.85 -1.47
CA CYS A 346 34.88 39.47 -1.15
C CYS A 346 34.10 38.85 -2.33
N SER A 347 34.62 37.76 -2.90
CA SER A 347 34.01 37.02 -4.01
C SER A 347 32.72 36.26 -3.61
N VAL A 348 32.61 35.87 -2.34
CA VAL A 348 31.45 35.14 -1.82
C VAL A 348 30.29 36.11 -1.53
N ARG A 349 29.11 35.78 -2.06
CA ARG A 349 27.90 36.60 -1.94
C ARG A 349 27.14 36.35 -0.62
N PRO A 350 26.52 37.39 -0.03
CA PRO A 350 25.67 37.23 1.14
C PRO A 350 24.38 36.49 0.81
N LEU A 351 23.84 35.77 1.80
CA LEU A 351 22.53 35.11 1.70
C LEU A 351 21.45 35.91 2.42
N LYS A 352 20.22 35.91 1.87
CA LYS A 352 19.04 36.53 2.48
C LYS A 352 18.36 35.54 3.43
N GLU A 353 17.96 36.03 4.61
CA GLU A 353 17.15 35.26 5.55
C GLU A 353 15.73 35.02 4.99
N LEU A 354 15.14 33.88 5.34
CA LEU A 354 13.72 33.60 5.10
C LEU A 354 12.86 34.23 6.21
N PRO A 355 11.61 34.64 5.91
CA PRO A 355 10.72 35.15 6.94
C PRO A 355 10.33 34.03 7.93
N LYS A 356 9.96 34.40 9.17
CA LYS A 356 9.53 33.44 10.21
C LYS A 356 8.02 33.15 10.19
N THR A 357 7.26 34.04 9.54
CA THR A 357 5.82 34.00 9.29
C THR A 357 5.58 34.13 7.79
N GLY A 358 4.43 33.69 7.24
CA GLY A 358 4.18 33.75 5.79
C GLY A 358 5.01 32.78 4.92
N VAL A 359 5.77 31.86 5.53
CA VAL A 359 6.66 30.88 4.86
C VAL A 359 5.92 29.97 3.87
N TRP A 360 4.62 29.73 4.11
CA TRP A 360 3.80 28.85 3.26
C TRP A 360 3.20 29.59 2.07
N ASP A 361 3.21 30.93 2.15
CA ASP A 361 2.66 31.88 1.20
C ASP A 361 3.79 32.50 0.35
N LEU A 362 5.00 31.91 0.41
CA LEU A 362 6.13 32.27 -0.43
C LEU A 362 5.82 31.90 -1.88
N ASP A 363 5.69 32.94 -2.70
CA ASP A 363 5.44 32.82 -4.13
C ASP A 363 6.61 32.18 -4.88
N ILE A 364 6.34 31.76 -6.13
CA ILE A 364 7.30 31.18 -7.07
C ILE A 364 8.44 32.16 -7.38
N ASP A 365 8.16 33.46 -7.35
CA ASP A 365 9.16 34.52 -7.55
C ASP A 365 9.91 34.93 -6.28
N ASN A 366 9.77 34.21 -5.17
CA ASN A 366 10.55 34.53 -3.98
C ASN A 366 12.06 34.28 -4.21
N PRO A 367 12.96 35.25 -3.87
CA PRO A 367 14.40 35.08 -4.05
C PRO A 367 15.05 33.93 -3.27
N CYS A 368 14.30 33.18 -2.46
CA CYS A 368 14.76 31.94 -1.85
C CYS A 368 14.89 30.78 -2.84
N TRP A 369 14.26 30.84 -4.02
CA TRP A 369 14.34 29.83 -5.09
C TRP A 369 15.56 30.01 -6.01
N ASP A 370 16.23 31.15 -5.92
CA ASP A 370 17.19 31.65 -6.90
C ASP A 370 18.64 31.14 -6.76
N ASP A 371 19.04 30.71 -5.55
CA ASP A 371 20.46 30.59 -5.17
C ASP A 371 20.89 29.11 -5.06
N LEU A 372 21.03 28.43 -6.20
CA LEU A 372 21.27 26.97 -6.29
C LEU A 372 22.51 26.58 -7.12
N ARG A 373 23.64 27.30 -6.99
CA ARG A 373 24.94 26.82 -7.50
C ARG A 373 26.04 26.87 -6.45
N PHE A 374 26.85 25.81 -6.46
CA PHE A 374 27.94 25.56 -5.52
C PHE A 374 29.25 26.21 -5.96
N ASP A 375 29.59 27.39 -5.46
CA ASP A 375 30.75 28.18 -5.92
C ASP A 375 32.11 27.52 -5.60
N ALA A 376 32.54 26.56 -6.42
CA ALA A 376 33.94 26.19 -6.57
C ALA A 376 34.22 25.66 -7.99
N GLU A 377 35.05 26.43 -8.70
CA GLU A 377 36.22 25.98 -9.45
C GLU A 377 36.09 24.66 -10.23
N ASP A 378 35.59 24.74 -11.47
CA ASP A 378 36.16 24.07 -12.64
C ASP A 378 35.65 24.74 -13.94
N ALA A 379 36.40 25.75 -14.39
CA ALA A 379 36.39 26.31 -15.74
C ALA A 379 37.66 27.17 -15.87
N ASP A 380 38.73 26.57 -16.41
CA ASP A 380 40.06 27.10 -16.74
C ASP A 380 40.63 28.32 -15.97
N ALA A 381 41.93 28.26 -15.65
CA ALA A 381 42.66 29.41 -15.10
C ALA A 381 42.62 30.69 -15.99
N ALA A 382 42.22 30.56 -17.27
CA ALA A 382 41.90 31.68 -18.15
C ALA A 382 40.59 32.41 -17.78
N LEU A 383 39.58 31.69 -17.30
CA LEU A 383 38.22 32.19 -17.03
C LEU A 383 38.09 32.87 -15.66
N ILE A 384 39.06 32.67 -14.76
CA ILE A 384 39.12 33.31 -13.43
C ILE A 384 39.25 34.85 -13.49
N ARG A 385 39.63 35.40 -14.66
CA ARG A 385 39.59 36.86 -14.92
C ARG A 385 38.23 37.37 -15.42
N ALA A 386 37.28 36.51 -15.73
CA ALA A 386 35.95 36.90 -16.18
C ALA A 386 34.99 37.11 -14.98
N ALA A 387 34.10 38.09 -15.11
CA ALA A 387 33.02 38.34 -14.16
C ALA A 387 32.07 37.12 -14.08
N PRO A 388 31.35 36.91 -12.96
CA PRO A 388 30.36 35.84 -12.86
C PRO A 388 29.33 35.93 -14.00
N PRO A 389 28.91 34.81 -14.60
CA PRO A 389 27.99 34.81 -15.74
C PRO A 389 26.74 35.66 -15.46
N PRO A 390 26.26 36.51 -16.40
CA PRO A 390 25.23 37.50 -16.08
C PRO A 390 23.92 36.90 -15.58
N TRP A 391 23.49 35.74 -16.07
CA TRP A 391 22.31 35.03 -15.53
C TRP A 391 22.44 34.66 -14.04
N MET A 392 23.66 34.60 -13.49
CA MET A 392 23.87 34.35 -12.06
C MET A 392 23.91 35.66 -11.27
N ALA A 393 24.39 36.76 -11.87
CA ALA A 393 24.66 38.02 -11.18
C ALA A 393 23.53 39.05 -11.29
N ASP A 394 22.75 39.00 -12.36
CA ASP A 394 21.73 39.97 -12.73
C ASP A 394 20.33 39.35 -12.62
N GLU A 395 19.44 40.03 -11.90
CA GLU A 395 18.04 39.64 -11.76
C GLU A 395 17.27 39.80 -13.08
N ASN A 396 17.60 40.81 -13.86
CA ASN A 396 16.95 41.11 -15.11
C ASN A 396 17.32 40.09 -16.19
N VAL A 397 18.57 39.62 -16.24
CA VAL A 397 18.94 38.49 -17.13
C VAL A 397 18.14 37.23 -16.78
N ARG A 398 17.88 36.97 -15.50
CA ARG A 398 17.06 35.81 -15.07
C ARG A 398 15.60 35.96 -15.45
N LYS A 399 15.01 37.15 -15.27
CA LYS A 399 13.68 37.49 -15.79
C LYS A 399 13.61 37.31 -17.31
N GLY A 400 14.61 37.80 -18.04
CA GLY A 400 14.78 37.62 -19.48
C GLY A 400 14.78 36.15 -19.91
N ILE A 401 15.56 35.28 -19.25
CA ILE A 401 15.60 33.83 -19.55
C ILE A 401 14.21 33.19 -19.32
N ARG A 402 13.53 33.50 -18.21
CA ARG A 402 12.19 32.96 -17.92
C ARG A 402 11.19 33.40 -18.98
N ALA A 403 11.21 34.68 -19.34
CA ALA A 403 10.32 35.28 -20.32
C ALA A 403 10.55 34.72 -21.74
N GLN A 404 11.81 34.63 -22.18
CA GLN A 404 12.16 34.05 -23.47
C GLN A 404 11.74 32.57 -23.57
N LEU A 405 11.94 31.78 -22.51
CA LEU A 405 11.47 30.40 -22.47
C LEU A 405 9.95 30.28 -22.56
N LEU A 406 9.21 31.21 -21.94
CA LEU A 406 7.76 31.24 -22.03
C LEU A 406 7.31 31.62 -23.45
N LEU A 407 7.97 32.58 -24.12
CA LEU A 407 7.71 32.90 -25.53
C LEU A 407 8.03 31.73 -26.46
N ASP A 408 9.15 31.05 -26.27
CA ASP A 408 9.54 29.89 -27.09
C ASP A 408 8.49 28.75 -26.96
N ARG A 409 7.97 28.51 -25.74
CA ARG A 409 6.85 27.56 -25.52
C ARG A 409 5.50 28.06 -26.04
N CYS A 410 5.27 29.38 -26.09
CA CYS A 410 4.09 29.95 -26.74
C CYS A 410 4.14 29.75 -28.26
N ALA A 411 5.29 29.96 -28.90
CA ALA A 411 5.46 29.71 -30.33
C ALA A 411 5.24 28.23 -30.71
N GLU A 412 5.71 27.29 -29.87
CA GLU A 412 5.42 25.86 -30.05
C GLU A 412 3.92 25.52 -29.93
N GLU A 413 3.22 26.06 -28.92
CA GLU A 413 1.78 25.82 -28.76
C GLU A 413 0.98 26.48 -29.89
N ASP A 414 1.41 27.63 -30.40
CA ASP A 414 0.80 28.34 -31.55
C ASP A 414 0.89 27.49 -32.84
N ALA A 415 2.08 26.99 -33.15
CA ALA A 415 2.33 26.12 -34.30
C ALA A 415 1.53 24.81 -34.19
N ARG A 416 1.53 24.19 -33.00
CA ARG A 416 0.76 22.98 -32.71
C ARG A 416 -0.76 23.22 -32.85
N LEU A 417 -1.29 24.28 -32.23
CA LEU A 417 -2.72 24.60 -32.31
C LEU A 417 -3.15 24.92 -33.76
N SER A 418 -2.25 25.45 -34.58
CA SER A 418 -2.50 25.68 -36.01
C SER A 418 -2.56 24.35 -36.77
N HIS A 419 -1.55 23.49 -36.62
CA HIS A 419 -1.53 22.17 -37.24
C HIS A 419 -2.75 21.32 -36.85
N GLU A 420 -3.11 21.27 -35.56
CA GLU A 420 -4.28 20.52 -35.08
C GLU A 420 -5.61 21.09 -35.62
N LYS A 421 -5.73 22.42 -35.81
CA LYS A 421 -6.91 23.03 -36.45
C LYS A 421 -7.04 22.61 -37.91
N ASP A 422 -5.92 22.53 -38.63
CA ASP A 422 -5.92 22.18 -40.04
C ASP A 422 -6.18 20.68 -40.24
N ASN A 423 -5.56 19.81 -39.43
CA ASN A 423 -5.87 18.37 -39.38
C ASN A 423 -7.36 18.11 -39.12
N VAL A 424 -7.96 18.81 -38.15
CA VAL A 424 -9.38 18.66 -37.80
C VAL A 424 -10.31 19.21 -38.91
N ARG A 425 -9.88 20.22 -39.67
CA ARG A 425 -10.61 20.72 -40.85
C ARG A 425 -10.57 19.74 -42.01
N GLU A 426 -9.39 19.24 -42.33
CA GLU A 426 -9.14 18.30 -43.43
C GLU A 426 -9.91 17.00 -43.18
N TRP A 427 -9.78 16.42 -41.98
CA TRP A 427 -10.57 15.26 -41.57
C TRP A 427 -12.09 15.49 -41.73
N PHE A 428 -12.60 16.64 -41.29
CA PHE A 428 -14.04 16.92 -41.38
C PHE A 428 -14.51 17.08 -42.83
N GLU A 429 -13.71 17.75 -43.68
CA GLU A 429 -14.00 17.94 -45.10
C GLU A 429 -13.99 16.61 -45.87
N ASP A 430 -12.96 15.78 -45.67
CA ASP A 430 -12.84 14.46 -46.28
C ASP A 430 -13.97 13.52 -45.85
N GLU A 431 -14.29 13.50 -44.56
CA GLU A 431 -15.40 12.72 -44.01
C GLU A 431 -16.75 13.19 -44.59
N TRP A 432 -16.95 14.49 -44.77
CA TRP A 432 -18.16 15.06 -45.38
C TRP A 432 -18.28 14.70 -46.86
N ILE A 433 -17.22 14.90 -47.65
CA ILE A 433 -17.18 14.58 -49.09
C ILE A 433 -17.41 13.08 -49.31
N THR A 434 -16.70 12.24 -48.54
CA THR A 434 -16.84 10.77 -48.60
C THR A 434 -18.25 10.33 -48.26
N LEU A 435 -18.86 10.94 -47.24
CA LEU A 435 -20.22 10.62 -46.84
C LEU A 435 -21.28 11.02 -47.88
N GLU A 436 -21.16 12.20 -48.50
CA GLU A 436 -22.08 12.63 -49.57
C GLU A 436 -21.94 11.74 -50.81
N ALA A 437 -20.72 11.34 -51.16
CA ALA A 437 -20.47 10.36 -52.23
C ALA A 437 -21.11 9.00 -51.90
N ALA A 438 -20.94 8.50 -50.68
CA ALA A 438 -21.54 7.25 -50.22
C ALA A 438 -23.08 7.31 -50.19
N LEU A 439 -23.67 8.42 -49.76
CA LEU A 439 -25.12 8.66 -49.80
C LEU A 439 -25.65 8.65 -51.23
N LYS A 440 -24.97 9.32 -52.17
CA LYS A 440 -25.35 9.35 -53.58
C LYS A 440 -25.26 7.96 -54.22
N ALA A 441 -24.23 7.19 -53.89
CA ALA A 441 -24.09 5.80 -54.34
C ALA A 441 -25.19 4.89 -53.76
N ALA A 442 -25.46 4.97 -52.45
CA ALA A 442 -26.51 4.20 -51.79
C ALA A 442 -27.92 4.54 -52.28
N LEU A 443 -28.19 5.80 -52.66
CA LEU A 443 -29.45 6.18 -53.33
C LEU A 443 -29.60 5.57 -54.73
N SER A 444 -28.49 5.17 -55.36
CA SER A 444 -28.45 4.54 -56.69
C SER A 444 -28.46 3.00 -56.64
N ALA A 445 -28.28 2.42 -55.45
CA ALA A 445 -28.23 0.97 -55.19
C ALA A 445 -29.20 0.63 -54.04
N PRO A 446 -30.50 0.36 -54.32
CA PRO A 446 -31.57 0.34 -53.32
C PRO A 446 -31.54 -0.84 -52.33
N ASP A 447 -30.58 -1.77 -52.44
CA ASP A 447 -30.59 -3.06 -51.75
C ASP A 447 -30.22 -3.02 -50.25
N SER A 448 -29.97 -1.84 -49.66
CA SER A 448 -29.75 -1.71 -48.21
C SER A 448 -30.34 -0.42 -47.58
N PRO A 449 -31.62 -0.45 -47.20
CA PRO A 449 -32.25 0.63 -46.42
C PRO A 449 -31.55 0.91 -45.07
N ALA A 450 -30.95 -0.13 -44.46
CA ALA A 450 -30.22 -0.01 -43.21
C ALA A 450 -28.93 0.82 -43.36
N LEU A 451 -28.15 0.58 -44.42
CA LEU A 451 -26.97 1.40 -44.73
C LEU A 451 -27.36 2.86 -44.98
N LEU A 452 -28.40 3.09 -45.79
CA LEU A 452 -28.91 4.44 -46.07
C LEU A 452 -29.37 5.17 -44.79
N HIS A 453 -29.97 4.45 -43.83
CA HIS A 453 -30.31 5.01 -42.52
C HIS A 453 -29.07 5.41 -41.71
N GLN A 454 -28.04 4.57 -41.65
CA GLN A 454 -26.81 4.88 -40.92
C GLN A 454 -26.03 6.05 -41.54
N LEU A 455 -25.92 6.11 -42.86
CA LEU A 455 -25.31 7.24 -43.56
C LEU A 455 -26.06 8.56 -43.30
N ARG A 456 -27.41 8.53 -43.28
CA ARG A 456 -28.24 9.69 -42.91
C ARG A 456 -28.03 10.13 -41.46
N ASN A 457 -27.84 9.20 -40.53
CA ASN A 457 -27.51 9.51 -39.13
C ASN A 457 -26.12 10.13 -39.00
N ARG A 458 -25.10 9.59 -39.69
CA ARG A 458 -23.76 10.18 -39.76
C ARG A 458 -23.80 11.61 -40.33
N ARG A 459 -24.62 11.85 -41.36
CA ARG A 459 -24.78 13.19 -41.98
C ARG A 459 -25.38 14.18 -41.00
N ARG A 460 -26.45 13.79 -40.30
CA ARG A 460 -27.08 14.61 -39.25
C ARG A 460 -26.10 14.93 -38.12
N TRP A 461 -25.24 13.99 -37.75
CA TRP A 461 -24.18 14.20 -36.76
C TRP A 461 -23.12 15.20 -37.24
N LEU A 462 -22.54 15.01 -38.44
CA LEU A 462 -21.55 15.95 -38.99
C LEU A 462 -22.13 17.36 -39.16
N MET A 463 -23.39 17.48 -39.61
CA MET A 463 -24.09 18.77 -39.66
C MET A 463 -24.17 19.43 -38.27
N ARG A 464 -24.49 18.66 -37.22
CA ARG A 464 -24.52 19.17 -35.84
C ARG A 464 -23.14 19.61 -35.37
N VAL A 465 -22.09 18.86 -35.71
CA VAL A 465 -20.69 19.23 -35.41
C VAL A 465 -20.32 20.54 -36.10
N ALA A 466 -20.61 20.69 -37.41
CA ALA A 466 -20.37 21.94 -38.14
C ALA A 466 -21.10 23.15 -37.53
N CYS A 467 -22.38 23.00 -37.18
CA CYS A 467 -23.18 24.06 -36.53
C CYS A 467 -22.71 24.43 -35.10
N ILE A 468 -22.03 23.53 -34.40
CA ILE A 468 -21.41 23.83 -33.09
C ILE A 468 -20.06 24.52 -33.31
N TRP A 469 -19.26 24.02 -34.26
CA TRP A 469 -17.94 24.57 -34.56
C TRP A 469 -18.00 25.99 -35.11
N SER A 470 -18.94 26.30 -36.01
CA SER A 470 -19.07 27.62 -36.64
C SER A 470 -19.17 28.79 -35.65
N ARG A 471 -19.66 28.55 -34.43
CA ARG A 471 -19.73 29.52 -33.32
C ARG A 471 -18.36 30.00 -32.81
N HIS A 472 -17.32 29.18 -32.99
CA HIS A 472 -15.96 29.42 -32.47
C HIS A 472 -14.88 29.30 -33.55
N PHE A 473 -15.25 28.77 -34.71
CA PHE A 473 -14.35 28.33 -35.77
C PHE A 473 -15.01 28.57 -37.13
N PRO A 474 -14.98 29.82 -37.63
CA PRO A 474 -15.61 30.17 -38.89
C PRO A 474 -14.91 29.48 -40.08
N GLY A 475 -15.67 29.25 -41.15
CA GLY A 475 -15.18 28.58 -42.36
C GLY A 475 -14.98 27.07 -42.17
N VAL A 476 -15.97 26.36 -41.62
CA VAL A 476 -16.03 24.89 -41.69
C VAL A 476 -16.28 24.51 -43.15
N ARG A 477 -15.36 23.73 -43.75
CA ARG A 477 -15.49 23.21 -45.11
C ARG A 477 -16.43 21.99 -45.08
N GLY A 478 -17.30 21.84 -46.09
CA GLY A 478 -18.33 20.78 -46.13
C GLY A 478 -19.74 21.32 -46.38
N PRO A 479 -20.65 21.32 -45.38
CA PRO A 479 -22.04 21.76 -45.55
C PRO A 479 -22.13 23.25 -45.88
N SER A 480 -23.07 23.63 -46.74
CA SER A 480 -23.30 25.04 -47.06
C SER A 480 -23.88 25.82 -45.88
N GLU A 481 -23.61 27.12 -45.82
CA GLU A 481 -24.16 28.01 -44.78
C GLU A 481 -25.70 27.94 -44.75
N ARG A 482 -26.34 27.85 -45.91
CA ARG A 482 -27.79 27.65 -46.04
C ARG A 482 -28.27 26.34 -45.39
N GLU A 483 -27.58 25.22 -45.60
CA GLU A 483 -27.94 23.95 -44.97
C GLU A 483 -27.74 23.98 -43.46
N MET A 484 -26.67 24.63 -42.97
CA MET A 484 -26.45 24.82 -41.53
C MET A 484 -27.54 25.69 -40.90
N THR A 485 -27.92 26.80 -41.55
CA THR A 485 -29.03 27.66 -41.10
C THR A 485 -30.36 26.92 -41.11
N GLN A 486 -30.65 26.13 -42.16
CA GLN A 486 -31.85 25.31 -42.23
C GLN A 486 -31.88 24.26 -41.09
N ALA A 487 -30.79 23.53 -40.89
CA ALA A 487 -30.69 22.53 -39.84
C ALA A 487 -30.86 23.14 -38.43
N LEU A 488 -30.28 24.32 -38.18
CA LEU A 488 -30.49 25.07 -36.93
C LEU A 488 -31.96 25.48 -36.75
N GLY A 489 -32.63 25.93 -37.81
CA GLY A 489 -34.05 26.28 -37.79
C GLY A 489 -34.95 25.05 -37.52
N GLU A 490 -34.67 23.93 -38.18
CA GLU A 490 -35.37 22.66 -37.96
C GLU A 490 -35.18 22.14 -36.52
N TRP A 491 -33.97 22.20 -35.97
CA TRP A 491 -33.72 21.79 -34.58
C TRP A 491 -34.37 22.72 -33.56
N ALA A 492 -34.37 24.03 -33.80
CA ALA A 492 -35.05 25.01 -32.95
C ALA A 492 -36.58 24.82 -32.98
N ALA A 493 -37.15 24.45 -34.13
CA ALA A 493 -38.57 24.09 -34.25
C ALA A 493 -38.91 22.74 -33.62
N ALA A 494 -37.94 21.82 -33.52
CA ALA A 494 -38.10 20.50 -32.92
C ALA A 494 -37.84 20.46 -31.39
N SER A 495 -37.16 21.46 -30.82
CA SER A 495 -36.95 21.56 -29.37
C SER A 495 -38.13 22.24 -28.68
N CYS A 496 -38.77 21.55 -27.72
CA CYS A 496 -39.81 22.15 -26.87
C CYS A 496 -39.27 23.12 -25.80
N ASP A 497 -37.96 23.34 -25.74
CA ASP A 497 -37.31 24.25 -24.79
C ASP A 497 -37.26 25.68 -25.34
N PRO A 498 -37.69 26.71 -24.58
CA PRO A 498 -37.57 28.09 -25.01
C PRO A 498 -36.09 28.54 -25.05
N PRO A 499 -35.72 29.48 -25.94
CA PRO A 499 -34.38 30.02 -25.96
C PRO A 499 -34.09 30.79 -24.66
N ASP A 500 -32.89 30.58 -24.12
CA ASP A 500 -32.32 31.28 -22.96
C ASP A 500 -33.08 31.19 -21.62
N SER A 501 -32.95 30.05 -20.91
CA SER A 501 -32.31 30.03 -19.56
C SER A 501 -32.46 28.71 -18.79
N THR A 502 -31.37 27.95 -18.62
CA THR A 502 -31.26 26.96 -17.53
C THR A 502 -30.67 27.63 -16.29
N ARG A 503 -31.51 27.89 -15.28
CA ARG A 503 -31.23 28.73 -14.10
C ARG A 503 -30.17 28.20 -13.09
N SER A 504 -29.34 27.25 -13.47
CA SER A 504 -28.35 26.59 -12.59
C SER A 504 -26.97 26.33 -13.21
N GLY A 505 -26.79 26.47 -14.54
CA GLY A 505 -25.51 26.20 -15.21
C GLY A 505 -24.99 24.75 -15.10
N ALA A 506 -25.81 23.82 -14.57
CA ALA A 506 -25.44 22.43 -14.42
C ALA A 506 -25.74 21.65 -15.71
N VAL A 507 -24.70 21.12 -16.34
CA VAL A 507 -24.83 20.14 -17.42
C VAL A 507 -25.40 18.85 -16.79
N PHE A 508 -26.62 18.47 -17.19
CA PHE A 508 -27.16 17.15 -16.86
C PHE A 508 -26.19 16.08 -17.36
N SER A 509 -25.89 15.08 -16.53
CA SER A 509 -25.21 13.89 -17.03
C SER A 509 -26.18 13.16 -17.97
N ASN A 510 -25.94 13.29 -19.27
CA ASN A 510 -26.70 12.60 -20.32
C ASN A 510 -26.38 11.09 -20.29
N VAL A 511 -26.87 10.42 -19.26
CA VAL A 511 -27.11 8.97 -19.32
C VAL A 511 -28.13 8.78 -20.42
N VAL A 512 -27.75 8.08 -21.50
CA VAL A 512 -28.71 7.67 -22.52
C VAL A 512 -29.76 6.80 -21.82
N PRO A 513 -31.03 7.23 -21.72
CA PRO A 513 -32.07 6.36 -21.23
C PRO A 513 -32.24 5.26 -22.28
N ILE A 514 -32.10 4.01 -21.86
CA ILE A 514 -32.51 2.87 -22.67
C ILE A 514 -34.01 3.06 -22.89
N PRO A 515 -34.50 3.11 -24.15
CA PRO A 515 -35.93 3.20 -24.42
C PRO A 515 -36.68 2.06 -23.70
N CYS A 516 -37.84 2.37 -23.11
CA CYS A 516 -38.59 1.42 -22.27
C CYS A 516 -39.11 0.18 -23.04
N ASP A 517 -38.98 0.21 -24.36
CA ASP A 517 -39.33 -0.80 -25.36
C ASP A 517 -38.14 -1.67 -25.83
N VAL A 518 -36.92 -1.44 -25.31
CA VAL A 518 -35.79 -2.36 -25.54
C VAL A 518 -35.95 -3.60 -24.65
N ASP A 519 -36.26 -4.73 -25.27
CA ASP A 519 -36.21 -6.05 -24.62
C ASP A 519 -34.76 -6.45 -24.34
N LEU A 520 -34.32 -6.18 -23.11
CA LEU A 520 -32.99 -6.52 -22.63
C LEU A 520 -32.79 -8.05 -22.51
N ASP A 521 -33.85 -8.81 -22.26
CA ASP A 521 -33.76 -10.26 -22.09
C ASP A 521 -33.58 -10.96 -23.45
N ALA A 522 -34.21 -10.45 -24.51
CA ALA A 522 -33.92 -10.88 -25.89
C ALA A 522 -32.47 -10.58 -26.30
N LEU A 523 -31.95 -9.39 -25.94
CA LEU A 523 -30.56 -8.98 -26.20
C LEU A 523 -29.53 -9.82 -25.44
N PHE A 524 -29.86 -10.28 -24.22
CA PHE A 524 -29.01 -11.21 -23.48
C PHE A 524 -29.09 -12.65 -24.03
N ALA A 525 -30.26 -13.11 -24.47
CA ALA A 525 -30.41 -14.43 -25.09
C ALA A 525 -29.66 -14.53 -26.43
N GLU A 526 -29.67 -13.47 -27.24
CA GLU A 526 -28.91 -13.39 -28.50
C GLU A 526 -27.39 -13.40 -28.24
N ALA A 527 -26.93 -12.73 -27.19
CA ALA A 527 -25.53 -12.78 -26.76
C ALA A 527 -25.11 -14.16 -26.23
N GLU A 528 -25.92 -14.82 -25.39
CA GLU A 528 -25.63 -16.18 -24.89
C GLU A 528 -25.60 -17.23 -26.02
N SER A 529 -26.34 -17.01 -27.12
CA SER A 529 -26.33 -17.90 -28.30
C SER A 529 -25.03 -17.86 -29.10
N ASN A 530 -24.27 -16.75 -29.04
CA ASN A 530 -23.04 -16.55 -29.80
C ASN A 530 -21.76 -16.98 -29.05
N GLU A 531 -21.82 -17.32 -27.77
CA GLU A 531 -20.67 -17.84 -27.01
C GLU A 531 -20.47 -19.37 -27.14
N ALA A 532 -21.29 -20.05 -27.96
CA ALA A 532 -21.27 -21.51 -28.11
C ALA A 532 -20.25 -22.04 -29.13
N ASP A 533 -19.67 -21.21 -30.00
CA ASP A 533 -18.91 -21.66 -31.16
C ASP A 533 -17.64 -20.81 -31.43
N GLU A 534 -16.63 -20.95 -30.57
CA GLU A 534 -15.22 -20.75 -30.96
C GLU A 534 -14.28 -21.43 -29.94
N SER A 535 -13.34 -22.26 -30.42
CA SER A 535 -12.48 -23.09 -29.56
C SER A 535 -10.99 -22.91 -29.84
N ALA A 536 -10.20 -22.88 -28.76
CA ALA A 536 -8.72 -22.95 -28.72
C ALA A 536 -7.96 -21.73 -29.32
N PRO A 537 -6.64 -21.54 -29.04
CA PRO A 537 -5.69 -22.47 -28.40
C PRO A 537 -4.87 -21.92 -27.21
N GLU A 538 -4.08 -22.83 -26.62
CA GLU A 538 -3.09 -22.59 -25.58
C GLU A 538 -1.85 -21.85 -26.11
N SER A 539 -1.17 -21.09 -25.24
CA SER A 539 0.26 -20.77 -25.39
C SER A 539 0.94 -20.50 -24.05
N ASP A 540 2.14 -21.06 -23.90
CA ASP A 540 2.97 -21.11 -22.68
C ASP A 540 3.79 -19.83 -22.38
N VAL A 541 4.64 -19.94 -21.33
CA VAL A 541 5.89 -19.16 -21.09
C VAL A 541 5.72 -17.81 -20.33
N PRO A 542 6.59 -17.45 -19.35
CA PRO A 542 7.12 -18.24 -18.24
C PRO A 542 6.97 -17.52 -16.88
N THR A 543 7.28 -18.21 -15.78
CA THR A 543 7.48 -17.59 -14.45
C THR A 543 8.92 -17.14 -14.25
N ASP A 544 9.16 -15.91 -13.78
CA ASP A 544 10.40 -15.56 -13.07
C ASP A 544 10.12 -14.72 -11.80
N ASP A 545 11.04 -14.85 -10.85
CA ASP A 545 10.93 -14.60 -9.43
C ASP A 545 11.38 -13.17 -9.02
N GLY A 546 11.41 -12.92 -7.71
CA GLY A 546 12.62 -12.25 -7.19
C GLY A 546 12.51 -10.76 -6.84
N SER A 547 11.70 -10.47 -5.81
CA SER A 547 12.06 -9.60 -4.68
C SER A 547 12.97 -8.38 -4.93
N ASP A 548 12.37 -7.19 -4.81
CA ASP A 548 13.06 -5.94 -4.53
C ASP A 548 13.73 -5.99 -3.13
N LEU A 549 15.06 -6.06 -3.12
CA LEU A 549 15.94 -5.62 -2.05
C LEU A 549 16.94 -4.65 -2.72
N SER A 550 17.34 -3.53 -2.13
CA SER A 550 17.33 -3.21 -0.70
C SER A 550 17.46 -1.72 -0.46
N SER A 551 16.96 -1.30 0.71
CA SER A 551 17.58 -0.24 1.47
C SER A 551 19.06 -0.56 1.71
N LEU A 552 19.97 0.15 1.03
CA LEU A 552 21.36 0.24 1.46
C LEU A 552 21.75 1.72 1.48
N SER A 553 22.47 2.15 2.51
CA SER A 553 23.90 1.80 2.52
C SER A 553 24.58 2.13 3.87
N LEU A 554 25.77 1.64 4.27
CA LEU A 554 26.77 0.62 3.85
C LEU A 554 28.12 0.99 4.52
N SER A 555 28.77 0.08 5.25
CA SER A 555 30.12 0.12 5.88
C SER A 555 30.05 -0.11 7.39
N GLU A 556 30.59 -1.17 7.98
CA GLU A 556 31.39 -2.30 7.45
C GLU A 556 32.81 -1.97 6.92
N ALA A 557 33.79 -2.64 7.57
CA ALA A 557 35.15 -2.97 7.12
C ALA A 557 36.24 -1.88 7.11
N MET A 558 37.18 -1.99 8.05
CA MET A 558 38.61 -2.39 7.94
C MET A 558 39.15 -2.52 9.38
N SER A 559 40.06 -3.39 9.82
CA SER A 559 40.88 -4.49 9.26
C SER A 559 41.18 -5.43 10.46
N SER A 560 41.16 -6.77 10.40
CA SER A 560 42.31 -7.66 10.05
C SER A 560 43.60 -7.38 10.85
N LEU A 561 44.41 -8.34 11.32
CA LEU A 561 44.43 -9.83 11.21
C LEU A 561 45.61 -10.35 12.09
N SER A 562 45.44 -11.36 12.96
CA SER A 562 46.51 -12.30 13.45
C SER A 562 45.96 -13.27 14.53
N GLU A 563 46.04 -14.59 14.29
CA GLU A 563 46.90 -15.56 15.02
C GLU A 563 46.29 -16.05 16.37
N LEU A 564 45.83 -17.31 16.50
CA LEU A 564 46.53 -18.60 16.60
C LEU A 564 46.97 -18.95 18.04
N THR A 565 46.84 -20.25 18.39
CA THR A 565 47.26 -20.89 19.67
C THR A 565 46.38 -20.54 20.90
N ASP A 566 46.20 -21.37 21.94
CA ASP A 566 46.80 -22.66 22.31
C ASP A 566 45.86 -23.54 23.19
N LEU A 567 46.13 -24.86 23.21
CA LEU A 567 46.12 -25.84 24.33
C LEU A 567 45.10 -25.74 25.52
N GLU A 568 44.69 -26.77 26.26
CA GLU A 568 44.63 -28.25 26.22
C GLU A 568 44.32 -28.70 27.69
N HIS A 569 43.72 -29.88 27.93
CA HIS A 569 43.64 -30.60 29.23
C HIS A 569 42.91 -29.92 30.45
N GLY A 570 42.23 -30.64 31.37
CA GLY A 570 41.89 -32.07 31.47
C GLY A 570 41.11 -32.41 32.77
N ASN A 571 40.61 -33.65 32.87
CA ASN A 571 40.33 -34.52 34.05
C ASN A 571 40.14 -33.98 35.50
N ALA A 572 39.43 -34.62 36.45
CA ALA A 572 38.44 -35.72 36.49
C ALA A 572 37.99 -35.96 37.97
N ALA A 573 37.04 -36.89 38.20
CA ALA A 573 36.90 -37.73 39.43
C ALA A 573 36.35 -37.06 40.74
N VAL A 574 35.78 -37.74 41.77
CA VAL A 574 35.43 -39.17 41.99
C VAL A 574 34.44 -39.42 43.18
N HIS A 575 33.72 -40.56 43.16
CA HIS A 575 33.03 -41.34 44.27
C HIS A 575 31.92 -40.72 45.17
N ALA A 576 30.80 -41.37 45.55
CA ALA A 576 30.37 -42.77 45.90
C ALA A 576 30.34 -43.01 47.45
N SER A 577 29.53 -43.88 48.10
CA SER A 577 28.35 -44.74 47.75
C SER A 577 27.78 -45.43 49.04
N ARG A 578 26.60 -46.09 48.95
CA ARG A 578 25.97 -47.05 49.93
C ARG A 578 25.46 -46.43 51.27
N SER A 579 24.50 -47.01 52.00
CA SER A 579 24.09 -48.43 52.16
C SER A 579 22.59 -48.69 52.52
N LEU A 580 22.22 -49.97 52.53
CA LEU A 580 21.05 -50.63 53.18
C LEU A 580 21.64 -51.76 54.11
N PRO A 581 20.91 -52.58 54.92
CA PRO A 581 19.44 -52.72 55.17
C PRO A 581 18.99 -52.99 56.66
N ARG A 582 17.68 -53.27 56.87
CA ARG A 582 17.00 -54.02 58.00
C ARG A 582 17.02 -53.36 59.41
N SER A 583 15.99 -53.45 60.27
CA SER A 583 15.02 -54.54 60.59
C SER A 583 13.68 -54.05 61.20
N ASP A 584 12.65 -54.89 61.27
CA ASP A 584 11.31 -54.57 61.83
C ASP A 584 11.15 -54.83 63.34
N SER A 585 10.40 -53.95 64.03
CA SER A 585 9.49 -54.31 65.14
C SER A 585 8.46 -53.18 65.41
N ALA A 586 7.28 -53.53 65.96
CA ALA A 586 6.16 -52.60 66.19
C ALA A 586 6.43 -51.63 67.36
N SER A 587 5.77 -50.49 67.56
CA SER A 587 4.45 -49.94 67.14
C SER A 587 4.50 -48.38 67.24
N THR A 588 3.49 -47.53 67.01
CA THR A 588 2.04 -47.63 66.70
C THR A 588 1.62 -46.45 65.77
N GLY A 589 0.32 -46.29 65.47
CA GLY A 589 -0.39 -45.00 65.36
C GLY A 589 0.24 -43.83 64.60
N GLY A 590 0.10 -43.78 63.26
CA GLY A 590 0.39 -42.53 62.52
C GLY A 590 0.24 -42.58 60.99
N ASN A 591 0.44 -43.75 60.37
CA ASN A 591 0.78 -43.82 58.94
C ASN A 591 -0.40 -44.04 57.96
N SER A 592 -1.67 -43.91 58.39
CA SER A 592 -2.82 -44.17 57.51
C SER A 592 -3.15 -43.00 56.57
N LYS A 593 -3.01 -41.74 57.02
CA LYS A 593 -3.28 -40.55 56.19
C LYS A 593 -2.27 -40.40 55.04
N ALA A 594 -0.98 -40.63 55.30
CA ALA A 594 0.06 -40.56 54.27
C ALA A 594 -0.14 -41.64 53.18
N ARG A 595 -0.36 -42.90 53.56
CA ARG A 595 -0.67 -44.00 52.62
C ARG A 595 -1.98 -43.75 51.85
N LYS A 596 -3.06 -43.27 52.50
CA LYS A 596 -4.31 -42.89 51.80
C LYS A 596 -4.09 -41.74 50.82
N SER A 597 -3.32 -40.70 51.18
CA SER A 597 -2.99 -39.57 50.31
C SER A 597 -2.16 -40.01 49.09
N ALA A 598 -1.13 -40.85 49.29
CA ALA A 598 -0.33 -41.40 48.21
C ALA A 598 -1.17 -42.29 47.27
N ARG A 599 -2.01 -43.18 47.81
CA ARG A 599 -2.90 -44.05 47.02
C ARG A 599 -3.96 -43.24 46.27
N HIS A 600 -4.47 -42.15 46.84
CA HIS A 600 -5.41 -41.23 46.18
C HIS A 600 -4.72 -40.34 45.11
N ARG A 601 -3.45 -39.95 45.30
CA ARG A 601 -2.64 -39.30 44.25
C ARG A 601 -2.32 -40.25 43.10
N LYS A 602 -1.99 -41.52 43.40
CA LYS A 602 -1.78 -42.58 42.41
C LYS A 602 -3.07 -42.83 41.62
N ARG A 603 -4.20 -43.06 42.30
CA ARG A 603 -5.52 -43.23 41.66
C ARG A 603 -5.91 -42.02 40.81
N ARG A 604 -5.71 -40.78 41.28
CA ARG A 604 -5.93 -39.57 40.46
C ARG A 604 -4.97 -39.44 39.26
N ARG A 605 -3.78 -40.04 39.31
CA ARG A 605 -2.84 -40.06 38.17
C ARG A 605 -3.26 -41.12 37.15
N GLU A 606 -3.73 -42.26 37.61
CA GLU A 606 -4.31 -43.34 36.80
C GLU A 606 -5.64 -42.92 36.15
N GLU A 607 -6.58 -42.36 36.92
CA GLU A 607 -7.82 -41.74 36.42
C GLU A 607 -7.54 -40.69 35.33
N ARG A 608 -6.52 -39.84 35.52
CA ARG A 608 -6.08 -38.85 34.51
C ARG A 608 -5.42 -39.48 33.29
N GLY A 609 -4.65 -40.56 33.47
CA GLY A 609 -4.06 -41.32 32.38
C GLY A 609 -5.13 -41.95 31.50
N ASN A 610 -6.07 -42.67 32.11
CA ASN A 610 -7.19 -43.31 31.43
C ASN A 610 -8.10 -42.28 30.72
N GLN A 611 -8.34 -41.12 31.33
CA GLN A 611 -9.10 -40.03 30.70
C GLN A 611 -8.34 -39.36 29.54
N ALA A 612 -7.02 -39.26 29.61
CA ALA A 612 -6.19 -38.75 28.51
C ALA A 612 -6.17 -39.74 27.34
N ASP A 613 -6.09 -41.04 27.62
CA ASP A 613 -6.11 -42.09 26.60
C ASP A 613 -7.49 -42.21 25.93
N SER A 614 -8.60 -42.18 26.67
CA SER A 614 -9.93 -42.14 26.06
C SER A 614 -10.15 -40.88 25.20
N SER A 615 -9.59 -39.74 25.61
CA SER A 615 -9.59 -38.50 24.81
C SER A 615 -8.69 -38.59 23.56
N LYS A 616 -7.68 -39.47 23.54
CA LYS A 616 -6.85 -39.77 22.36
C LYS A 616 -7.63 -40.68 21.40
N ARG A 617 -8.22 -41.77 21.90
CA ARG A 617 -9.05 -42.70 21.11
C ARG A 617 -10.26 -42.03 20.48
N LEU A 618 -10.96 -41.15 21.20
CA LEU A 618 -12.10 -40.39 20.66
C LEU A 618 -11.70 -39.44 19.51
N ARG A 619 -10.49 -38.86 19.56
CA ARG A 619 -9.96 -38.06 18.44
C ARG A 619 -9.57 -38.94 17.24
N ALA A 620 -9.00 -40.12 17.50
CA ALA A 620 -8.67 -41.09 16.46
C ALA A 620 -9.92 -41.57 15.70
N SER A 621 -10.99 -41.98 16.40
CA SER A 621 -12.27 -42.32 15.74
C SER A 621 -12.80 -41.13 14.93
N LYS A 622 -12.84 -39.92 15.51
CA LYS A 622 -13.26 -38.70 14.78
C LYS A 622 -12.47 -38.40 13.49
N VAL A 623 -11.26 -38.92 13.31
CA VAL A 623 -10.45 -38.78 12.09
C VAL A 623 -10.75 -39.90 11.07
N LEU A 624 -11.10 -41.09 11.54
CA LEU A 624 -11.48 -42.23 10.69
C LEU A 624 -12.93 -42.11 10.20
N ASP A 625 -13.84 -41.66 11.06
CA ASP A 625 -15.27 -41.49 10.82
C ASP A 625 -15.59 -40.19 10.04
N ALA A 626 -14.57 -39.48 9.53
CA ALA A 626 -14.71 -38.14 8.97
C ALA A 626 -15.05 -38.14 7.48
N GLY A 627 -15.91 -37.20 7.09
CA GLY A 627 -16.09 -36.85 5.67
C GLY A 627 -14.84 -36.17 5.12
N LEU A 628 -14.49 -36.46 3.87
CA LEU A 628 -13.41 -35.80 3.14
C LEU A 628 -14.01 -35.02 1.98
N GLU A 629 -13.66 -33.74 1.88
CA GLU A 629 -14.27 -32.82 0.94
C GLU A 629 -13.19 -32.13 0.10
N PRO A 630 -12.97 -32.54 -1.17
CA PRO A 630 -11.93 -31.95 -2.01
C PRO A 630 -12.26 -30.50 -2.40
N VAL A 631 -11.29 -29.62 -2.24
CA VAL A 631 -11.37 -28.19 -2.58
C VAL A 631 -10.14 -27.73 -3.35
N SER A 632 -10.33 -26.76 -4.25
CA SER A 632 -9.23 -26.13 -4.97
C SER A 632 -8.64 -24.99 -4.12
N PHE A 633 -7.32 -24.98 -3.97
CA PHE A 633 -6.58 -23.86 -3.38
C PHE A 633 -5.18 -23.82 -4.01
N LYS A 634 -4.64 -22.61 -4.25
CA LYS A 634 -3.32 -22.41 -4.88
C LYS A 634 -2.34 -21.79 -3.87
N PRO A 635 -1.50 -22.58 -3.16
CA PRO A 635 -0.66 -22.09 -2.05
C PRO A 635 0.37 -21.04 -2.45
N LEU A 636 0.82 -21.04 -3.72
CA LEU A 636 1.73 -20.03 -4.26
C LEU A 636 1.05 -18.66 -4.47
N LYS A 637 -0.29 -18.63 -4.61
CA LYS A 637 -1.09 -17.40 -4.68
C LYS A 637 -1.67 -16.98 -3.32
N ALA A 638 -1.25 -17.64 -2.23
CA ALA A 638 -1.70 -17.29 -0.88
C ALA A 638 -1.23 -15.87 -0.52
N PRO A 639 -2.09 -15.01 0.05
CA PRO A 639 -1.80 -13.60 0.28
C PRO A 639 -0.91 -13.41 1.52
N VAL A 640 0.36 -13.79 1.46
CA VAL A 640 1.27 -13.84 2.62
C VAL A 640 2.34 -12.74 2.52
N THR A 641 2.73 -12.15 3.66
CA THR A 641 3.85 -11.19 3.70
C THR A 641 5.18 -11.88 3.41
N SER A 642 6.21 -11.14 2.97
CA SER A 642 7.56 -11.66 2.72
C SER A 642 8.20 -12.40 3.90
N THR A 643 7.79 -12.10 5.14
CA THR A 643 8.26 -12.76 6.36
C THR A 643 7.54 -14.09 6.69
N GLY A 644 6.50 -14.47 5.94
CA GLY A 644 5.70 -15.66 6.20
C GLY A 644 4.81 -15.66 7.46
N PHE A 645 5.09 -14.82 8.46
CA PHE A 645 4.38 -14.83 9.75
C PHE A 645 2.94 -14.26 9.72
N THR A 646 2.61 -13.41 8.76
CA THR A 646 1.30 -12.73 8.65
C THR A 646 0.86 -12.64 7.20
N ALA A 647 -0.44 -12.43 6.96
CA ALA A 647 -0.99 -12.23 5.63
C ALA A 647 -0.99 -10.75 5.20
N LEU A 648 -1.15 -10.53 3.89
CA LEU A 648 -1.33 -9.21 3.29
C LEU A 648 -2.68 -8.62 3.70
N ARG A 649 -2.71 -7.31 3.94
CA ARG A 649 -3.94 -6.61 4.33
C ARG A 649 -5.00 -6.72 3.23
N ASP A 650 -6.25 -6.88 3.64
CA ASP A 650 -7.40 -6.61 2.78
C ASP A 650 -7.70 -5.10 2.76
N THR A 651 -8.34 -4.63 1.69
CA THR A 651 -8.89 -3.26 1.60
C THR A 651 -10.22 -3.11 2.33
N GLY A 652 -10.82 -4.22 2.78
CA GLY A 652 -12.17 -4.31 3.30
C GLY A 652 -13.23 -4.31 2.19
N GLU A 653 -14.30 -5.07 2.40
CA GLU A 653 -15.55 -4.96 1.66
C GLU A 653 -16.65 -4.55 2.66
N ALA A 654 -17.64 -3.75 2.21
CA ALA A 654 -18.69 -3.21 3.06
C ALA A 654 -20.08 -3.83 2.80
N ASN A 655 -20.15 -4.91 2.04
CA ASN A 655 -21.39 -5.55 1.64
C ASN A 655 -21.29 -7.08 1.73
N ILE A 656 -22.43 -7.74 1.96
CA ILE A 656 -22.58 -9.19 1.96
C ILE A 656 -23.27 -9.57 0.66
N ALA A 657 -22.63 -10.43 -0.14
CA ALA A 657 -23.26 -10.94 -1.35
C ALA A 657 -24.54 -11.72 -1.00
N ALA A 658 -25.66 -11.37 -1.65
CA ALA A 658 -26.86 -12.18 -1.64
C ALA A 658 -26.55 -13.58 -2.18
N PHE A 659 -27.29 -14.59 -1.75
CA PHE A 659 -27.01 -16.00 -2.10
C PHE A 659 -27.00 -16.23 -3.63
N ALA A 660 -27.92 -15.59 -4.36
CA ALA A 660 -27.99 -15.60 -5.82
C ALA A 660 -26.73 -15.05 -6.53
N ASN A 661 -25.95 -14.18 -5.86
CA ASN A 661 -24.75 -13.57 -6.40
C ASN A 661 -23.48 -14.43 -6.19
N LEU A 662 -23.63 -15.64 -5.62
CA LEU A 662 -22.53 -16.58 -5.37
C LEU A 662 -22.36 -17.58 -6.54
N LYS A 663 -22.57 -17.13 -7.80
CA LYS A 663 -22.35 -17.95 -9.00
C LYS A 663 -20.94 -18.55 -8.99
N GLY A 664 -20.84 -19.85 -9.30
CA GLY A 664 -19.58 -20.60 -9.29
C GLY A 664 -19.04 -20.95 -7.89
N PHE A 665 -19.84 -20.83 -6.83
CA PHE A 665 -19.55 -21.45 -5.53
C PHE A 665 -20.33 -22.77 -5.41
N ARG A 666 -19.72 -23.77 -4.79
CA ARG A 666 -20.38 -25.03 -4.43
C ARG A 666 -21.00 -24.92 -3.04
N TYR A 667 -22.26 -25.33 -2.93
CA TYR A 667 -22.94 -25.46 -1.64
C TYR A 667 -22.50 -26.76 -0.95
N LEU A 668 -22.30 -26.68 0.36
CA LEU A 668 -22.00 -27.82 1.21
C LEU A 668 -23.03 -27.87 2.35
N GLU A 669 -23.96 -28.82 2.24
CA GLU A 669 -25.00 -29.07 3.22
C GLU A 669 -24.42 -29.83 4.42
N TRP A 670 -23.79 -29.08 5.31
CA TRP A 670 -23.23 -29.63 6.54
C TRP A 670 -24.23 -29.53 7.70
N ASP A 671 -24.43 -30.65 8.39
CA ASP A 671 -25.36 -30.79 9.51
C ASP A 671 -24.70 -30.59 10.90
N GLY A 672 -23.37 -30.76 10.97
CA GLY A 672 -22.59 -30.69 12.20
C GLY A 672 -22.38 -32.01 12.94
N GLN A 673 -22.98 -33.11 12.48
CA GLN A 673 -22.88 -34.42 13.13
C GLN A 673 -21.53 -35.08 12.80
N THR A 674 -21.27 -35.25 11.51
CA THR A 674 -20.00 -35.78 10.99
C THR A 674 -18.98 -34.65 10.90
N SER A 675 -17.75 -34.91 11.35
CA SER A 675 -16.66 -33.95 11.16
C SER A 675 -16.13 -34.08 9.73
N THR A 676 -15.96 -32.96 9.02
CA THR A 676 -15.56 -32.95 7.61
C THR A 676 -14.25 -32.19 7.42
N ALA A 677 -13.25 -32.84 6.82
CA ALA A 677 -11.98 -32.20 6.47
C ALA A 677 -12.04 -31.68 5.02
N LEU A 678 -11.74 -30.40 4.83
CA LEU A 678 -11.56 -29.81 3.50
C LEU A 678 -10.12 -30.08 3.06
N THR A 679 -9.94 -30.78 1.93
CA THR A 679 -8.64 -31.29 1.47
C THR A 679 -8.20 -30.69 0.14
N VAL A 680 -6.90 -30.45 -0.02
CA VAL A 680 -6.30 -29.84 -1.22
C VAL A 680 -5.29 -30.78 -1.86
N GLY A 681 -5.44 -31.01 -3.17
CA GLY A 681 -4.53 -31.78 -4.00
C GLY A 681 -4.48 -33.29 -3.68
N ASP A 682 -3.69 -34.02 -4.46
CA ASP A 682 -3.62 -35.49 -4.42
C ASP A 682 -3.05 -36.00 -3.08
N GLU A 683 -2.20 -35.21 -2.43
CA GLU A 683 -1.68 -35.50 -1.09
C GLU A 683 -2.71 -35.35 0.04
N GLN A 684 -3.92 -34.88 -0.28
CA GLN A 684 -5.03 -34.64 0.66
C GLN A 684 -4.60 -33.79 1.86
N VAL A 685 -3.98 -32.64 1.60
CA VAL A 685 -3.56 -31.67 2.63
C VAL A 685 -4.81 -31.04 3.25
N VAL A 686 -5.00 -31.17 4.56
CA VAL A 686 -6.14 -30.60 5.27
C VAL A 686 -5.96 -29.07 5.37
N ILE A 687 -6.78 -28.30 4.67
CA ILE A 687 -6.75 -26.83 4.72
C ILE A 687 -7.75 -26.24 5.73
N ALA A 688 -8.85 -26.93 6.01
CA ALA A 688 -9.87 -26.49 6.96
C ALA A 688 -10.65 -27.70 7.50
N VAL A 689 -11.29 -27.56 8.67
CA VAL A 689 -12.08 -28.65 9.26
C VAL A 689 -13.40 -28.12 9.82
N LEU A 690 -14.49 -28.68 9.32
CA LEU A 690 -15.84 -28.56 9.88
C LEU A 690 -15.93 -29.53 11.06
N ALA A 691 -15.70 -29.04 12.28
CA ALA A 691 -15.39 -29.90 13.43
C ALA A 691 -16.61 -30.37 14.24
N GLY A 692 -17.76 -29.75 13.97
CA GLY A 692 -19.04 -30.01 14.61
C GLY A 692 -19.12 -29.41 16.02
N ALA A 693 -19.82 -30.11 16.91
CA ALA A 693 -19.96 -29.77 18.32
C ALA A 693 -19.15 -30.70 19.25
N PRO A 694 -18.95 -30.30 20.52
CA PRO A 694 -18.69 -31.24 21.61
C PRO A 694 -19.77 -32.35 21.63
N LYS A 695 -19.36 -33.62 21.64
CA LYS A 695 -20.28 -34.76 21.79
C LYS A 695 -20.81 -34.85 23.24
N ASP A 696 -21.80 -34.02 23.56
CA ASP A 696 -22.52 -33.98 24.84
C ASP A 696 -23.97 -33.52 24.61
N PRO A 697 -25.00 -34.29 25.03
CA PRO A 697 -26.41 -33.90 24.92
C PRO A 697 -26.78 -32.55 25.56
N GLN A 698 -25.99 -32.03 26.51
CA GLN A 698 -26.21 -30.72 27.12
C GLN A 698 -25.73 -29.55 26.25
N TRP A 699 -24.91 -29.80 25.23
CA TRP A 699 -24.30 -28.73 24.42
C TRP A 699 -25.30 -27.79 23.71
N PRO A 700 -26.41 -28.28 23.10
CA PRO A 700 -27.44 -27.42 22.51
C PRO A 700 -27.97 -26.35 23.48
N ALA A 701 -28.27 -26.72 24.73
CA ALA A 701 -28.71 -25.77 25.75
C ALA A 701 -27.56 -24.85 26.22
N GLU A 702 -26.36 -25.40 26.41
CA GLU A 702 -25.20 -24.66 26.88
C GLU A 702 -24.70 -23.57 25.89
N HIS A 703 -24.77 -23.81 24.58
CA HIS A 703 -24.36 -22.79 23.59
C HIS A 703 -25.43 -21.69 23.43
N GLN A 704 -26.70 -22.00 23.68
CA GLN A 704 -27.78 -21.01 23.72
C GLN A 704 -27.61 -20.11 24.96
N LEU A 705 -27.42 -20.71 26.14
CA LEU A 705 -27.08 -19.98 27.37
C LEU A 705 -25.87 -19.05 27.17
N LEU A 706 -24.85 -19.51 26.43
CA LEU A 706 -23.68 -18.68 26.13
C LEU A 706 -24.02 -17.49 25.21
N ALA A 707 -24.92 -17.66 24.24
CA ALA A 707 -25.39 -16.56 23.39
C ALA A 707 -26.20 -15.54 24.19
N ASP A 708 -27.12 -16.01 25.03
CA ASP A 708 -27.97 -15.19 25.90
C ASP A 708 -27.09 -14.41 26.92
N GLU A 709 -26.03 -15.03 27.45
CA GLU A 709 -25.01 -14.39 28.30
C GLU A 709 -24.16 -13.33 27.57
N LEU A 710 -23.83 -13.54 26.30
CA LEU A 710 -23.16 -12.52 25.48
C LEU A 710 -24.10 -11.33 25.25
N GLU A 711 -25.35 -11.56 24.88
CA GLU A 711 -26.34 -10.49 24.69
C GLU A 711 -26.51 -9.65 25.97
N ALA A 712 -26.68 -10.32 27.12
CA ALA A 712 -26.81 -9.68 28.41
C ALA A 712 -25.53 -8.96 28.86
N ALA A 713 -24.35 -9.48 28.55
CA ALA A 713 -23.09 -8.76 28.80
C ALA A 713 -22.94 -7.51 27.93
N ALA A 714 -23.48 -7.53 26.70
CA ALA A 714 -23.38 -6.41 25.77
C ALA A 714 -24.15 -5.14 26.20
N SER A 715 -25.14 -5.25 27.10
CA SER A 715 -25.79 -4.10 27.74
C SER A 715 -25.01 -3.59 28.97
N ARG A 716 -24.21 -4.45 29.61
CA ARG A 716 -23.34 -4.11 30.75
C ARG A 716 -21.98 -3.55 30.34
N MET A 717 -21.61 -3.63 29.06
CA MET A 717 -20.31 -3.22 28.52
C MET A 717 -20.38 -1.94 27.68
N THR A 718 -19.25 -1.27 27.52
CA THR A 718 -19.11 -0.08 26.66
C THR A 718 -18.32 -0.40 25.40
N PHE A 719 -18.85 0.00 24.25
CA PHE A 719 -18.27 -0.17 22.92
C PHE A 719 -18.06 1.20 22.29
N SER A 720 -16.82 1.50 21.89
CA SER A 720 -16.45 2.67 21.08
C SER A 720 -17.04 2.60 19.67
N ALA A 721 -16.95 3.68 18.90
CA ALA A 721 -17.42 3.70 17.50
C ALA A 721 -16.73 2.61 16.66
N ASP A 722 -15.41 2.54 16.70
CA ASP A 722 -14.57 1.56 15.98
C ASP A 722 -14.74 0.10 16.51
N GLU A 723 -15.55 -0.12 17.56
CA GLU A 723 -15.94 -1.45 18.10
C GLU A 723 -17.43 -1.79 17.88
N ARG A 724 -18.19 -0.89 17.23
CA ARG A 724 -19.56 -1.13 16.75
C ARG A 724 -19.58 -1.23 15.23
N GLN A 725 -18.89 -0.31 14.56
CA GLN A 725 -18.76 -0.26 13.12
C GLN A 725 -17.29 -0.44 12.76
N HIS A 726 -16.98 -1.55 12.07
CA HIS A 726 -15.61 -1.92 11.76
C HIS A 726 -15.51 -2.73 10.45
N ARG A 727 -14.29 -2.91 9.94
CA ARG A 727 -13.98 -3.61 8.67
C ARG A 727 -14.59 -5.02 8.49
N ARG A 728 -15.10 -5.63 9.57
CA ARG A 728 -15.72 -6.96 9.54
C ARG A 728 -17.26 -6.94 9.56
N GLY A 729 -17.92 -5.78 9.68
CA GLY A 729 -19.38 -5.69 9.86
C GLY A 729 -19.82 -4.54 10.79
N ASP A 730 -21.13 -4.27 10.85
CA ASP A 730 -21.76 -3.40 11.85
C ASP A 730 -22.35 -4.28 12.98
N PHE A 731 -21.50 -4.60 13.96
CA PHE A 731 -21.90 -5.29 15.18
C PHE A 731 -20.89 -5.03 16.30
N ARG A 732 -21.34 -5.18 17.55
CA ARG A 732 -20.50 -5.00 18.75
C ARG A 732 -19.43 -6.09 18.85
N VAL A 733 -18.17 -5.70 19.02
CA VAL A 733 -17.03 -6.63 19.17
C VAL A 733 -16.14 -6.33 20.37
N LYS A 734 -15.54 -7.36 20.97
CA LYS A 734 -14.33 -7.22 21.82
C LYS A 734 -13.36 -8.38 21.59
N ALA A 735 -12.07 -8.04 21.48
CA ALA A 735 -10.97 -8.99 21.62
C ALA A 735 -10.52 -9.08 23.08
N HIS A 736 -10.08 -10.26 23.54
CA HIS A 736 -9.61 -10.48 24.91
C HIS A 736 -8.51 -11.56 24.98
N GLY A 737 -7.57 -11.41 25.92
CA GLY A 737 -6.38 -12.25 26.05
C GLY A 737 -5.09 -11.53 25.62
N ILE A 738 -4.08 -12.30 25.21
CA ILE A 738 -2.73 -11.83 24.90
C ILE A 738 -2.56 -11.64 23.40
N SER A 739 -2.09 -10.47 22.99
CA SER A 739 -1.84 -10.09 21.59
C SER A 739 -0.53 -9.33 21.42
N HIS A 740 -0.10 -9.13 20.17
CA HIS A 740 1.03 -8.29 19.79
C HIS A 740 0.72 -7.62 18.44
N GLY A 741 1.03 -6.32 18.31
CA GLY A 741 0.58 -5.48 17.19
C GLY A 741 -0.38 -4.38 17.63
N GLY A 742 -1.03 -3.69 16.68
CA GLY A 742 -2.05 -2.67 16.99
C GLY A 742 -1.58 -1.46 17.81
N GLY A 743 -0.26 -1.18 17.83
CA GLY A 743 0.33 -0.12 18.66
C GLY A 743 0.89 -0.57 20.02
N GLN A 744 0.75 -1.85 20.38
CA GLN A 744 1.49 -2.40 21.54
C GLN A 744 2.99 -2.43 21.25
N LYS A 745 3.80 -1.99 22.23
CA LYS A 745 5.27 -2.01 22.18
C LYS A 745 5.88 -3.40 22.40
N GLU A 746 5.12 -4.33 22.99
CA GLU A 746 5.54 -5.71 23.30
C GLU A 746 4.31 -6.65 23.35
N PRO A 747 4.50 -7.98 23.31
CA PRO A 747 3.41 -8.93 23.57
C PRO A 747 2.84 -8.77 24.98
N GLY A 748 1.51 -8.68 25.08
CA GLY A 748 0.85 -8.40 26.34
C GLY A 748 -0.67 -8.55 26.29
N PRO A 749 -1.35 -8.50 27.45
CA PRO A 749 -2.80 -8.54 27.50
C PRO A 749 -3.41 -7.28 26.88
N LEU A 750 -4.51 -7.46 26.14
CA LEU A 750 -5.29 -6.36 25.61
C LEU A 750 -5.82 -5.48 26.75
N LYS A 751 -5.71 -4.16 26.59
CA LYS A 751 -6.13 -3.19 27.60
C LYS A 751 -7.63 -2.91 27.48
N HIS A 752 -8.33 -2.92 28.61
CA HIS A 752 -9.75 -2.59 28.71
C HIS A 752 -9.99 -1.70 29.93
N GLY A 753 -10.98 -0.81 29.85
CA GLY A 753 -11.53 -0.14 31.04
C GLY A 753 -12.15 -1.16 32.01
N GLU A 754 -12.14 -0.83 33.30
CA GLU A 754 -12.44 -1.76 34.40
C GLU A 754 -13.75 -2.54 34.23
N ARG A 755 -14.85 -1.85 33.86
CA ARG A 755 -16.16 -2.45 33.61
C ARG A 755 -16.10 -3.55 32.53
N ASN A 756 -15.47 -3.25 31.39
CA ASN A 756 -15.32 -4.20 30.29
C ASN A 756 -14.38 -5.35 30.65
N LYS A 757 -13.31 -5.08 31.40
CA LYS A 757 -12.39 -6.11 31.88
C LYS A 757 -13.11 -7.10 32.78
N LYS A 758 -13.83 -6.61 33.80
CA LYS A 758 -14.60 -7.44 34.75
C LYS A 758 -15.55 -8.39 34.03
N GLU A 759 -16.21 -7.92 32.98
CA GLU A 759 -17.22 -8.71 32.28
C GLU A 759 -16.62 -9.70 31.27
N LEU A 760 -15.53 -9.33 30.58
CA LEU A 760 -14.75 -10.29 29.76
C LEU A 760 -14.12 -11.39 30.65
N ASP A 761 -13.52 -11.00 31.77
CA ASP A 761 -12.97 -11.90 32.79
C ASP A 761 -14.05 -12.82 33.41
N ARG A 762 -15.34 -12.45 33.35
CA ARG A 762 -16.48 -13.29 33.76
C ARG A 762 -16.87 -14.27 32.64
N ILE A 763 -17.04 -13.78 31.41
CA ILE A 763 -17.44 -14.59 30.25
C ILE A 763 -16.48 -15.76 30.02
N VAL A 764 -15.16 -15.52 30.06
CA VAL A 764 -14.15 -16.60 29.87
C VAL A 764 -14.15 -17.65 30.99
N LYS A 765 -14.78 -17.36 32.13
CA LYS A 765 -14.94 -18.30 33.25
C LYS A 765 -16.25 -19.10 33.21
N LEU A 766 -17.20 -18.76 32.33
CA LEU A 766 -18.43 -19.52 32.15
C LEU A 766 -18.11 -20.95 31.70
N LYS A 767 -18.78 -21.95 32.31
CA LYS A 767 -18.68 -23.38 31.94
C LYS A 767 -18.76 -23.61 30.41
N PRO A 768 -19.78 -23.11 29.67
CA PRO A 768 -19.86 -23.30 28.22
C PRO A 768 -18.67 -22.69 27.46
N MET A 769 -18.18 -21.51 27.86
CA MET A 769 -17.03 -20.87 27.22
C MET A 769 -15.72 -21.65 27.47
N GLN A 770 -15.49 -22.15 28.69
CA GLN A 770 -14.35 -23.00 29.00
C GLN A 770 -14.37 -24.32 28.22
N ARG A 771 -15.56 -24.92 28.08
CA ARG A 771 -15.77 -26.10 27.23
C ARG A 771 -15.46 -25.80 25.77
N LEU A 772 -15.92 -24.66 25.25
CA LEU A 772 -15.70 -24.26 23.87
C LEU A 772 -14.20 -24.08 23.55
N GLY A 773 -13.47 -23.39 24.43
CA GLY A 773 -12.02 -23.23 24.29
C GLY A 773 -11.25 -24.55 24.35
N ALA A 774 -11.66 -25.47 25.23
CA ALA A 774 -11.08 -26.81 25.31
C ALA A 774 -11.41 -27.69 24.08
N PHE A 775 -12.65 -27.65 23.60
CA PHE A 775 -13.08 -28.36 22.39
C PHE A 775 -12.32 -27.88 21.15
N SER A 776 -12.30 -26.55 20.92
CA SER A 776 -11.58 -25.94 19.81
C SER A 776 -10.10 -26.38 19.77
N SER A 777 -9.44 -26.40 20.94
CA SER A 777 -8.03 -26.77 21.04
C SER A 777 -7.81 -28.27 20.83
N SER A 778 -8.75 -29.10 21.26
CA SER A 778 -8.76 -30.56 21.01
C SER A 778 -8.92 -30.87 19.52
N VAL A 779 -9.78 -30.13 18.82
CA VAL A 779 -9.96 -30.21 17.35
C VAL A 779 -8.63 -29.90 16.65
N LEU A 780 -7.98 -28.78 16.96
CA LEU A 780 -6.69 -28.44 16.36
C LEU A 780 -5.62 -29.50 16.67
N SER A 781 -5.59 -30.04 17.90
CA SER A 781 -4.67 -31.11 18.30
C SER A 781 -4.89 -32.43 17.56
N GLY A 782 -6.13 -32.75 17.18
CA GLY A 782 -6.45 -33.96 16.41
C GLY A 782 -6.20 -33.82 14.91
N TRP A 783 -6.55 -32.66 14.34
CA TRP A 783 -6.55 -32.43 12.90
C TRP A 783 -5.31 -31.75 12.34
N GLN A 784 -4.58 -30.99 13.16
CA GLN A 784 -3.34 -30.34 12.79
C GLN A 784 -2.28 -30.49 13.91
N PRO A 785 -1.85 -31.72 14.26
CA PRO A 785 -0.92 -31.94 15.38
C PRO A 785 0.37 -31.10 15.30
N PRO A 786 1.05 -30.94 14.15
CA PRO A 786 2.27 -30.11 14.07
C PRO A 786 2.00 -28.62 14.34
N ILE A 787 0.88 -28.09 13.84
CA ILE A 787 0.46 -26.70 14.08
C ILE A 787 0.07 -26.51 15.56
N HIS A 788 -0.66 -27.46 16.15
CA HIS A 788 -1.03 -27.42 17.57
C HIS A 788 0.21 -27.41 18.47
N GLN A 789 1.21 -28.25 18.17
CA GLN A 789 2.48 -28.27 18.87
C GLN A 789 3.21 -26.93 18.76
N HIS A 790 3.33 -26.38 17.54
CA HIS A 790 3.96 -25.08 17.32
C HIS A 790 3.31 -23.94 18.11
N TYR A 791 1.97 -23.92 18.22
CA TYR A 791 1.26 -22.96 19.08
C TYR A 791 1.57 -23.19 20.58
N SER A 792 1.70 -24.44 21.02
CA SER A 792 2.06 -24.78 22.41
C SER A 792 3.48 -24.32 22.73
N ASP A 793 4.46 -24.60 21.87
CA ASP A 793 5.86 -24.23 22.05
C ASP A 793 6.01 -22.70 22.13
N VAL A 794 5.38 -21.97 21.20
CA VAL A 794 5.41 -20.50 21.16
C VAL A 794 4.73 -19.87 22.39
N ARG A 795 3.62 -20.45 22.86
CA ARG A 795 2.99 -20.04 24.13
C ARG A 795 3.93 -20.25 25.31
N ASP A 796 4.59 -21.40 25.37
CA ASP A 796 5.38 -21.79 26.53
C ASP A 796 6.71 -21.03 26.59
N GLU A 797 7.35 -20.72 25.46
CA GLU A 797 8.47 -19.78 25.37
C GLU A 797 8.07 -18.35 25.75
N LEU A 798 6.94 -17.84 25.24
CA LEU A 798 6.43 -16.52 25.64
C LEU A 798 6.20 -16.43 27.16
N TYR A 799 5.77 -17.53 27.77
CA TYR A 799 5.57 -17.64 29.21
C TYR A 799 6.86 -17.92 30.02
N LYS A 800 7.96 -18.36 29.39
CA LYS A 800 9.30 -18.35 29.99
C LYS A 800 9.86 -16.94 30.01
N TRP A 801 9.79 -16.24 28.87
CA TRP A 801 10.23 -14.85 28.72
C TRP A 801 9.51 -13.89 29.69
N LYS A 802 8.18 -14.00 29.82
CA LYS A 802 7.41 -13.13 30.74
C LYS A 802 6.39 -13.92 31.56
N PRO A 803 6.80 -14.55 32.68
CA PRO A 803 5.94 -15.44 33.48
C PRO A 803 4.64 -14.81 33.97
N ARG A 804 4.59 -13.49 34.17
CA ARG A 804 3.37 -12.75 34.52
C ARG A 804 2.24 -12.91 33.48
N LEU A 805 2.55 -13.19 32.21
CA LEU A 805 1.56 -13.40 31.15
C LEU A 805 0.68 -14.63 31.38
N ARG A 806 1.15 -15.66 32.12
CA ARG A 806 0.34 -16.84 32.47
C ARG A 806 -0.97 -16.50 33.20
N ARG A 807 -1.03 -15.35 33.89
CA ARG A 807 -2.23 -14.87 34.61
C ARG A 807 -3.34 -14.36 33.67
N PHE A 808 -3.02 -14.10 32.40
CA PHE A 808 -3.95 -13.61 31.38
C PHE A 808 -4.30 -14.69 30.33
N GLN A 809 -4.05 -15.97 30.64
CA GLN A 809 -4.45 -17.08 29.78
C GLN A 809 -5.98 -17.28 29.87
N ASN A 810 -6.70 -17.06 28.77
CA ASN A 810 -8.16 -17.22 28.70
C ASN A 810 -8.61 -18.62 29.15
N PHE A 811 -7.96 -19.69 28.64
CA PHE A 811 -8.32 -21.07 28.95
C PHE A 811 -7.09 -21.96 29.19
N LYS A 812 -7.06 -22.66 30.33
CA LYS A 812 -5.97 -23.59 30.68
C LYS A 812 -5.77 -24.75 29.68
N LYS A 813 -6.82 -25.15 28.97
CA LYS A 813 -6.82 -26.23 27.96
C LYS A 813 -6.77 -25.72 26.51
N SER A 814 -6.39 -24.45 26.29
CA SER A 814 -6.24 -23.87 24.95
C SER A 814 -4.79 -23.52 24.62
N VAL A 815 -4.42 -23.68 23.35
CA VAL A 815 -3.16 -23.19 22.77
C VAL A 815 -3.27 -21.77 22.20
N TRP A 816 -4.49 -21.27 21.94
CA TRP A 816 -4.68 -19.89 21.50
C TRP A 816 -4.48 -18.89 22.63
N LEU A 817 -3.79 -17.80 22.32
CA LEU A 817 -3.46 -16.72 23.25
C LEU A 817 -4.55 -15.63 23.33
N CYS A 818 -5.34 -15.47 22.27
CA CYS A 818 -6.38 -14.44 22.16
C CYS A 818 -7.72 -15.05 21.72
N LEU A 819 -8.79 -14.31 21.97
CA LEU A 819 -10.11 -14.57 21.43
C LEU A 819 -10.80 -13.27 21.01
N THR A 820 -11.80 -13.35 20.14
CA THR A 820 -12.73 -12.25 19.85
C THR A 820 -14.17 -12.74 19.97
N LEU A 821 -14.99 -11.95 20.68
CA LEU A 821 -16.41 -12.15 20.87
C LEU A 821 -17.19 -11.12 20.06
N ASN A 822 -18.12 -11.62 19.25
CA ASN A 822 -19.07 -10.80 18.49
C ASN A 822 -20.43 -10.87 19.20
N PHE A 823 -20.89 -9.71 19.68
CA PHE A 823 -21.97 -9.55 20.67
C PHE A 823 -23.35 -9.27 20.05
N GLY A 824 -23.51 -9.46 18.74
CA GLY A 824 -24.80 -9.34 18.05
C GLY A 824 -25.55 -8.00 18.28
N PRO A 825 -26.88 -7.98 18.12
CA PRO A 825 -27.77 -9.15 18.01
C PRO A 825 -27.65 -9.91 16.69
N GLN A 826 -27.27 -9.25 15.59
CA GLN A 826 -27.03 -9.88 14.30
C GLN A 826 -25.56 -9.74 13.90
N THR A 827 -24.75 -10.75 14.21
CA THR A 827 -23.35 -10.81 13.77
C THR A 827 -23.29 -11.20 12.30
N MET A 828 -23.46 -10.19 11.43
CA MET A 828 -23.32 -10.28 9.98
C MET A 828 -21.92 -9.83 9.58
N CYS A 829 -21.06 -10.77 9.18
CA CYS A 829 -19.69 -10.44 8.81
C CYS A 829 -19.59 -10.06 7.33
N TYR A 830 -18.91 -8.95 7.02
CA TYR A 830 -18.48 -8.62 5.66
C TYR A 830 -17.28 -9.49 5.23
N PRO A 831 -17.01 -9.65 3.91
CA PRO A 831 -15.83 -10.33 3.39
C PRO A 831 -14.52 -9.74 3.93
N HIS A 832 -13.77 -10.55 4.69
CA HIS A 832 -12.50 -10.14 5.28
C HIS A 832 -11.55 -11.32 5.52
N ARG A 833 -10.28 -11.00 5.76
CA ARG A 833 -9.27 -11.93 6.32
C ARG A 833 -8.80 -11.40 7.67
N ASP A 834 -8.32 -12.27 8.53
CA ASP A 834 -7.63 -11.88 9.76
C ASP A 834 -6.13 -11.76 9.52
N PHE A 835 -5.75 -10.81 8.67
CA PHE A 835 -4.39 -10.71 8.14
C PHE A 835 -3.27 -10.60 9.21
N GLY A 836 -3.61 -10.18 10.44
CA GLY A 836 -2.69 -10.11 11.58
C GLY A 836 -2.45 -11.43 12.32
N ASN A 837 -3.21 -12.48 12.02
CA ASN A 837 -3.01 -13.83 12.56
C ASN A 837 -1.86 -14.55 11.84
N LEU A 838 -1.40 -15.68 12.38
CA LEU A 838 -0.37 -16.50 11.74
C LEU A 838 -0.87 -16.98 10.36
N ALA A 839 -0.07 -16.79 9.31
CA ALA A 839 -0.52 -17.01 7.92
C ALA A 839 -0.97 -18.46 7.63
N PHE A 840 -0.18 -19.44 8.07
CA PHE A 840 -0.50 -20.88 8.02
C PHE A 840 -1.16 -21.39 9.32
N GLY A 841 -1.53 -20.46 10.21
CA GLY A 841 -2.11 -20.77 11.51
C GLY A 841 -3.63 -20.81 11.46
N PHE A 842 -4.20 -21.74 12.23
CA PHE A 842 -5.65 -21.91 12.31
C PHE A 842 -6.27 -21.02 13.39
N CYS A 843 -7.50 -20.60 13.11
CA CYS A 843 -8.39 -19.92 14.03
C CYS A 843 -9.68 -20.74 14.12
N ALA A 844 -10.20 -20.91 15.34
CA ALA A 844 -11.51 -21.53 15.53
C ALA A 844 -12.60 -20.46 15.45
N ILE A 845 -13.70 -20.75 14.76
CA ILE A 845 -14.89 -19.91 14.67
C ILE A 845 -16.07 -20.77 15.12
N THR A 846 -16.86 -20.26 16.06
CA THR A 846 -18.07 -20.93 16.56
C THR A 846 -19.27 -20.03 16.37
N ALA A 847 -20.28 -20.48 15.62
CA ALA A 847 -21.55 -19.80 15.52
C ALA A 847 -22.37 -20.02 16.80
N LEU A 848 -23.06 -18.98 17.27
CA LEU A 848 -23.86 -18.99 18.50
C LEU A 848 -25.17 -18.23 18.24
N GLY A 849 -26.20 -18.48 19.06
CA GLY A 849 -27.50 -17.81 18.96
C GLY A 849 -28.64 -18.72 18.51
N ARG A 850 -29.67 -18.11 17.94
CA ARG A 850 -30.94 -18.69 17.51
C ARG A 850 -31.26 -18.12 16.12
N PHE A 851 -30.97 -18.90 15.08
CA PHE A 851 -31.25 -18.60 13.66
C PHE A 851 -31.40 -19.91 12.89
N ASP A 852 -32.16 -19.93 11.81
CA ASP A 852 -32.30 -21.07 10.90
C ASP A 852 -31.11 -21.12 9.92
N PRO A 853 -30.22 -22.13 10.05
CA PRO A 853 -29.08 -22.27 9.16
C PRO A 853 -29.42 -22.72 7.74
N ASN A 854 -30.68 -23.07 7.45
CA ASN A 854 -31.16 -23.32 6.09
C ASN A 854 -31.46 -22.01 5.36
N LEU A 855 -31.94 -20.99 6.08
CA LEU A 855 -32.35 -19.69 5.51
C LEU A 855 -31.25 -18.63 5.57
N GLY A 856 -30.31 -18.73 6.52
CA GLY A 856 -29.30 -17.69 6.73
C GLY A 856 -28.07 -18.12 7.54
N GLY A 857 -27.14 -17.18 7.74
CA GLY A 857 -25.95 -17.38 8.57
C GLY A 857 -24.87 -18.35 8.03
N HIS A 858 -25.02 -18.87 6.81
CA HIS A 858 -24.06 -19.72 6.09
C HIS A 858 -22.66 -19.11 6.11
N LEU A 859 -21.62 -19.94 6.26
CA LEU A 859 -20.23 -19.49 6.19
C LEU A 859 -19.71 -19.59 4.75
N ILE A 860 -19.19 -18.50 4.21
CA ILE A 860 -18.64 -18.45 2.86
C ILE A 860 -17.11 -18.42 2.95
N LEU A 861 -16.43 -19.29 2.20
CA LEU A 861 -14.97 -19.38 2.09
C LEU A 861 -14.59 -19.11 0.62
N ARG A 862 -14.14 -17.88 0.34
CA ARG A 862 -14.07 -17.34 -1.04
C ARG A 862 -13.04 -18.05 -1.92
N GLU A 863 -11.83 -18.25 -1.42
CA GLU A 863 -10.74 -18.88 -2.18
C GLU A 863 -10.97 -20.38 -2.42
N LEU A 864 -11.81 -21.01 -1.60
CA LEU A 864 -12.25 -22.41 -1.77
C LEU A 864 -13.51 -22.54 -2.62
N LYS A 865 -14.15 -21.42 -2.97
CA LYS A 865 -15.45 -21.36 -3.67
C LYS A 865 -16.53 -22.19 -2.96
N LEU A 866 -16.59 -22.13 -1.63
CA LEU A 866 -17.58 -22.86 -0.83
C LEU A 866 -18.57 -21.93 -0.11
N VAL A 867 -19.83 -22.36 -0.11
CA VAL A 867 -20.88 -21.89 0.81
C VAL A 867 -21.24 -23.05 1.73
N VAL A 868 -20.90 -22.93 3.00
CA VAL A 868 -21.07 -23.99 4.00
C VAL A 868 -22.28 -23.66 4.89
N ARG A 869 -23.25 -24.57 4.95
CA ARG A 869 -24.33 -24.52 5.95
C ARG A 869 -23.72 -24.57 7.35
N PHE A 870 -23.97 -23.54 8.18
CA PHE A 870 -23.26 -23.40 9.46
C PHE A 870 -24.21 -23.18 10.66
N PRO A 871 -24.84 -24.26 11.17
CA PRO A 871 -25.71 -24.24 12.34
C PRO A 871 -25.12 -23.57 13.61
N PRO A 872 -25.97 -22.93 14.44
CA PRO A 872 -25.56 -22.45 15.76
C PRO A 872 -25.08 -23.60 16.65
N GLY A 873 -24.08 -23.31 17.49
CA GLY A 873 -23.43 -24.29 18.37
C GLY A 873 -22.26 -25.04 17.73
N LEU A 874 -22.06 -24.96 16.41
CA LEU A 874 -20.99 -25.67 15.72
C LEU A 874 -19.70 -24.85 15.63
N THR A 875 -18.57 -25.56 15.55
CA THR A 875 -17.23 -24.97 15.36
C THR A 875 -16.59 -25.43 14.05
N ILE A 876 -15.93 -24.49 13.37
CA ILE A 876 -15.01 -24.72 12.25
C ILE A 876 -13.61 -24.25 12.66
N ILE A 877 -12.55 -24.88 12.14
CA ILE A 877 -11.19 -24.29 12.15
C ILE A 877 -10.74 -23.99 10.72
N ILE A 878 -10.28 -22.76 10.50
CA ILE A 878 -9.77 -22.28 9.19
C ILE A 878 -8.49 -21.46 9.36
N PRO A 879 -7.61 -21.39 8.34
CA PRO A 879 -6.51 -20.43 8.30
C PRO A 879 -7.04 -19.04 7.90
N SER A 880 -7.69 -18.36 8.86
CA SER A 880 -8.46 -17.13 8.63
C SER A 880 -7.63 -15.94 8.14
N ALA A 881 -6.30 -16.02 8.20
CA ALA A 881 -5.38 -15.04 7.64
C ALA A 881 -5.32 -15.06 6.11
N ILE A 882 -5.46 -16.25 5.49
CA ILE A 882 -5.33 -16.44 4.03
C ILE A 882 -6.66 -16.71 3.32
N LEU A 883 -7.68 -17.19 4.04
CA LEU A 883 -9.04 -17.38 3.51
C LEU A 883 -9.92 -16.17 3.83
N THR A 884 -10.41 -15.50 2.80
CA THR A 884 -11.44 -14.48 2.88
C THR A 884 -12.76 -15.15 3.23
N HIS A 885 -13.28 -14.82 4.41
CA HIS A 885 -14.42 -15.50 5.00
C HIS A 885 -15.45 -14.49 5.52
N TYR A 886 -16.71 -14.87 5.42
CA TYR A 886 -17.85 -14.06 5.81
C TYR A 886 -19.09 -14.94 6.00
N ASN A 887 -20.22 -14.34 6.35
CA ASN A 887 -21.47 -15.08 6.45
C ASN A 887 -22.62 -14.36 5.74
N THR A 888 -23.61 -15.13 5.30
CA THR A 888 -24.86 -14.56 4.76
C THR A 888 -25.65 -13.87 5.88
N ALA A 889 -26.57 -12.99 5.50
CA ALA A 889 -27.58 -12.45 6.40
C ALA A 889 -28.41 -13.56 7.07
N ILE A 890 -29.12 -13.19 8.12
CA ILE A 890 -30.10 -14.01 8.86
C ILE A 890 -31.45 -13.28 8.85
N GLY A 891 -32.53 -13.96 9.26
CA GLY A 891 -33.85 -13.35 9.37
C GLY A 891 -33.88 -12.17 10.34
N ALA A 892 -34.72 -11.17 10.06
CA ALA A 892 -34.74 -9.90 10.81
C ALA A 892 -35.04 -10.04 12.32
N HIS A 893 -35.72 -11.12 12.72
CA HIS A 893 -36.04 -11.45 14.12
C HIS A 893 -35.04 -12.41 14.78
N GLU A 894 -34.10 -12.94 14.00
CA GLU A 894 -33.12 -13.93 14.46
C GLU A 894 -31.92 -13.28 15.15
N LYS A 895 -31.20 -14.07 15.95
CA LYS A 895 -30.02 -13.60 16.68
C LYS A 895 -28.81 -14.49 16.44
N ARG A 896 -27.69 -13.87 16.05
CA ARG A 896 -26.42 -14.54 15.79
C ARG A 896 -25.26 -13.84 16.48
N PHE A 897 -24.48 -14.64 17.19
CA PHE A 897 -23.27 -14.27 17.90
C PHE A 897 -22.15 -15.19 17.43
N SER A 898 -20.90 -14.88 17.76
CA SER A 898 -19.82 -15.84 17.54
C SER A 898 -18.65 -15.63 18.48
N ALA A 899 -18.02 -16.74 18.87
CA ALA A 899 -16.72 -16.74 19.54
C ALA A 899 -15.64 -17.20 18.56
N THR A 900 -14.51 -16.52 18.56
CA THR A 900 -13.36 -16.85 17.70
C THR A 900 -12.08 -16.96 18.52
N HIS A 901 -11.26 -17.98 18.27
CA HIS A 901 -9.99 -18.23 18.96
C HIS A 901 -8.82 -18.12 17.98
N TYR A 902 -7.81 -17.33 18.31
CA TYR A 902 -6.66 -17.07 17.43
C TYR A 902 -5.41 -16.64 18.20
N THR A 903 -4.27 -16.61 17.50
CA THR A 903 -3.01 -16.06 18.00
C THR A 903 -2.41 -15.17 16.90
N ALA A 904 -2.01 -13.94 17.26
CA ALA A 904 -1.44 -12.99 16.32
C ALA A 904 -0.08 -13.46 15.78
N GLY A 905 0.16 -13.35 14.47
CA GLY A 905 1.40 -13.76 13.81
C GLY A 905 2.64 -13.02 14.35
N ALA A 906 2.45 -11.81 14.85
CA ALA A 906 3.49 -11.02 15.52
C ALA A 906 3.98 -11.61 16.86
N ILE A 907 3.27 -12.56 17.47
CA ILE A 907 3.76 -13.32 18.64
C ILE A 907 4.71 -14.42 18.19
N PHE A 908 4.35 -15.18 17.16
CA PHE A 908 5.20 -16.22 16.57
C PHE A 908 6.54 -15.64 16.11
N ARG A 909 6.52 -14.50 15.42
CA ARG A 909 7.74 -13.80 15.00
C ARG A 909 8.59 -13.33 16.18
N PHE A 910 7.96 -12.76 17.21
CA PHE A 910 8.66 -12.32 18.42
C PHE A 910 9.40 -13.47 19.12
N VAL A 911 8.76 -14.63 19.24
CA VAL A 911 9.38 -15.83 19.83
C VAL A 911 10.47 -16.40 18.91
N ALA A 912 10.24 -16.49 17.60
CA ALA A 912 11.24 -16.94 16.62
C ALA A 912 12.52 -16.07 16.64
N HIS A 913 12.38 -14.78 16.95
CA HIS A 913 13.48 -13.83 17.13
C HIS A 913 14.20 -13.94 18.49
N GLY A 914 13.92 -14.97 19.28
CA GLY A 914 14.47 -15.16 20.63
C GLY A 914 13.82 -14.22 21.67
N CYS A 915 12.51 -14.00 21.56
CA CYS A 915 11.74 -13.06 22.38
C CYS A 915 12.26 -11.61 22.33
N ARG A 916 12.58 -11.14 21.12
CA ARG A 916 13.05 -9.78 20.82
C ARG A 916 12.14 -9.10 19.80
N LEU A 917 12.05 -7.77 19.86
CA LEU A 917 11.33 -7.01 18.83
C LEU A 917 12.09 -7.13 17.50
N ASN A 918 11.38 -6.98 16.37
CA ASN A 918 12.00 -7.04 15.04
C ASN A 918 13.22 -6.12 14.91
N HIS A 919 13.13 -4.90 15.45
CA HIS A 919 14.24 -3.94 15.45
C HIS A 919 15.48 -4.52 16.17
N ASP A 920 15.31 -5.03 17.39
CA ASP A 920 16.42 -5.45 18.24
C ASP A 920 17.03 -6.78 17.77
N TYR A 921 16.19 -7.69 17.27
CA TYR A 921 16.65 -8.90 16.59
C TYR A 921 17.51 -8.56 15.38
N TYR A 922 16.98 -7.77 14.45
CA TYR A 922 17.69 -7.43 13.22
C TYR A 922 18.89 -6.49 13.43
N LYS A 923 18.91 -5.71 14.52
CA LYS A 923 20.08 -4.94 14.97
C LYS A 923 21.19 -5.85 15.55
N SER A 924 20.84 -7.03 16.03
CA SER A 924 21.79 -8.00 16.61
C SER A 924 22.41 -8.99 15.62
N LEU A 925 21.93 -9.01 14.37
CA LEU A 925 22.49 -9.87 13.32
C LEU A 925 23.56 -9.13 12.53
N ASP A 926 24.70 -9.79 12.29
CA ASP A 926 25.66 -9.35 11.27
C ASP A 926 25.11 -9.54 9.84
N THR A 927 25.85 -9.10 8.82
CA THR A 927 25.44 -9.15 7.41
C THR A 927 25.18 -10.59 6.90
N ALA A 928 25.92 -11.59 7.38
CA ALA A 928 25.74 -12.99 6.97
C ALA A 928 24.53 -13.61 7.66
N ALA A 929 24.43 -13.46 8.99
CA ALA A 929 23.27 -13.89 9.78
C ALA A 929 21.98 -13.19 9.32
N ARG A 930 22.06 -11.92 8.90
CA ARG A 930 20.94 -11.17 8.31
C ARG A 930 20.51 -11.78 6.98
N ARG A 931 21.44 -12.06 6.06
CA ARG A 931 21.14 -12.72 4.77
C ARG A 931 20.52 -14.11 4.97
N GLN A 932 21.00 -14.87 5.96
CA GLN A 932 20.44 -16.15 6.34
C GLN A 932 19.01 -15.97 6.87
N SER A 933 18.79 -15.07 7.82
CA SER A 933 17.46 -14.75 8.38
C SER A 933 16.47 -14.32 7.29
N ASP A 934 16.86 -13.42 6.38
CA ASP A 934 16.01 -13.02 5.25
C ASP A 934 15.71 -14.20 4.29
N ALA A 935 16.63 -15.15 4.14
CA ALA A 935 16.43 -16.37 3.35
C ALA A 935 15.55 -17.41 4.06
N GLU A 936 15.58 -17.46 5.39
CA GLU A 936 14.68 -18.27 6.22
C GLU A 936 13.26 -17.68 6.23
N ASP A 937 13.10 -16.36 6.33
CA ASP A 937 11.83 -15.64 6.20
C ASP A 937 11.16 -15.95 4.83
N ARG A 938 11.93 -15.89 3.72
CA ARG A 938 11.44 -16.30 2.37
C ARG A 938 11.03 -17.77 2.28
N LYS A 939 11.53 -18.65 3.16
CA LYS A 939 11.14 -20.07 3.25
C LYS A 939 10.03 -20.30 4.28
N HIS A 940 9.73 -19.34 5.15
CA HIS A 940 8.84 -19.52 6.31
C HIS A 940 7.41 -19.92 5.90
N TRP A 941 6.86 -19.31 4.85
CA TRP A 941 5.55 -19.72 4.31
C TRP A 941 5.54 -21.17 3.81
N ARG A 942 6.55 -21.56 3.00
CA ARG A 942 6.68 -22.95 2.49
C ARG A 942 6.86 -23.95 3.63
N LYS A 943 7.65 -23.62 4.65
CA LYS A 943 7.83 -24.43 5.87
C LYS A 943 6.50 -24.60 6.62
N GLY A 944 5.78 -23.50 6.84
CA GLY A 944 4.48 -23.52 7.51
C GLY A 944 3.39 -24.28 6.75
N TRP A 945 3.34 -24.15 5.42
CA TRP A 945 2.46 -24.96 4.57
C TRP A 945 2.81 -26.45 4.65
N GLY A 946 4.10 -26.79 4.65
CA GLY A 946 4.58 -28.18 4.82
C GLY A 946 4.30 -28.79 6.21
N MET A 947 3.88 -28.00 7.19
CA MET A 947 3.43 -28.49 8.51
C MET A 947 1.95 -28.87 8.55
N LEU A 948 1.18 -28.60 7.49
CA LEU A 948 -0.22 -28.99 7.40
C LEU A 948 -0.35 -30.51 7.32
N ALA A 949 -1.27 -31.06 8.12
CA ALA A 949 -1.49 -32.49 8.18
C ALA A 949 -2.13 -33.02 6.87
N LYS A 950 -1.69 -34.20 6.46
CA LYS A 950 -2.23 -34.96 5.31
C LYS A 950 -3.15 -36.06 5.84
N VAL A 951 -4.32 -36.25 5.23
CA VAL A 951 -5.31 -37.23 5.68
C VAL A 951 -4.75 -38.66 5.82
N PRO A 952 -3.97 -39.21 4.87
CA PRO A 952 -3.41 -40.56 5.01
C PRO A 952 -2.46 -40.71 6.22
N GLY A 953 -1.77 -39.64 6.62
CA GLY A 953 -0.95 -39.62 7.83
C GLY A 953 -1.78 -39.60 9.11
N LEU A 954 -2.83 -38.77 9.14
CA LEU A 954 -3.77 -38.70 10.27
C LEU A 954 -4.52 -40.03 10.48
N GLN A 955 -5.02 -40.64 9.41
CA GLN A 955 -5.73 -41.92 9.47
C GLN A 955 -4.82 -43.07 9.93
N ARG A 956 -3.54 -43.08 9.50
CA ARG A 956 -2.55 -44.06 9.97
C ARG A 956 -2.32 -43.95 11.48
N ALA A 957 -2.00 -42.75 11.96
CA ALA A 957 -1.81 -42.48 13.39
C ALA A 957 -3.09 -42.75 14.22
N ALA A 958 -4.28 -42.55 13.63
CA ALA A 958 -5.55 -42.89 14.25
C ALA A 958 -5.76 -44.41 14.37
N ARG A 959 -5.46 -45.19 13.32
CA ARG A 959 -5.51 -46.66 13.36
C ARG A 959 -4.50 -47.22 14.37
N GLU A 960 -3.27 -46.73 14.39
CA GLU A 960 -2.26 -47.10 15.41
C GLU A 960 -2.76 -46.83 16.84
N ALA A 961 -3.36 -45.66 17.09
CA ALA A 961 -3.89 -45.28 18.39
C ALA A 961 -5.14 -46.07 18.85
N LEU A 962 -5.76 -46.84 17.95
CA LEU A 962 -6.88 -47.73 18.25
C LEU A 962 -6.46 -49.22 18.27
N GLY A 963 -5.52 -49.60 17.41
CA GLY A 963 -5.03 -50.98 17.24
C GLY A 963 -3.97 -51.43 18.25
N SER A 964 -3.36 -50.51 19.01
CA SER A 964 -2.43 -50.83 20.11
C SER A 964 -3.13 -51.44 21.35
N ALA A 965 -4.16 -52.27 21.13
CA ALA A 965 -4.97 -52.95 22.13
C ALA A 965 -5.02 -54.49 21.92
N GLU A 966 -4.53 -55.00 20.79
CA GLU A 966 -4.41 -56.44 20.51
C GLU A 966 -2.95 -56.89 20.55
N ALA A 967 -2.45 -57.11 21.77
CA ALA A 967 -1.29 -57.95 22.04
C ALA A 967 -1.69 -58.89 23.19
N PRO A 968 -1.52 -60.23 23.04
CA PRO A 968 -1.98 -61.17 24.04
C PRO A 968 -1.20 -61.00 25.35
N SER A 969 -1.91 -61.17 26.46
CA SER A 969 -1.28 -61.20 27.78
C SER A 969 -0.59 -62.54 28.00
N ASP A 970 0.74 -62.55 27.99
CA ASP A 970 1.50 -63.69 28.51
C ASP A 970 1.19 -63.88 30.01
N SER A 971 0.55 -65.00 30.33
CA SER A 971 0.33 -65.44 31.71
C SER A 971 1.61 -66.03 32.30
N PRO A 972 2.10 -65.56 33.46
CA PRO A 972 2.95 -66.38 34.32
C PRO A 972 2.08 -67.37 35.10
N ALA A 973 2.60 -68.58 35.31
CA ALA A 973 1.86 -69.71 35.87
C ALA A 973 1.48 -69.55 37.36
N ALA A 974 0.24 -69.93 37.68
CA ALA A 974 -0.17 -70.74 38.83
C ALA A 974 -1.63 -71.22 38.63
#